data_AF-A0A059D4T6-F1
#
_entry.id   AF-A0A059D4T6-F1
#
_cell.length_a   1.000
_cell.length_b   1.000
_cell.length_c   1.000
_cell.angle_alpha   90.00
_cell.angle_beta   90.00
_cell.angle_gamma   90.00
#
_symmetry.space_group_name_H-M   'P 1'
#
loop_
_entity.id
_entity.type
_entity.pdbx_description
1 polymer ?
#
loop_
_entity_poly.entity_id
_entity_poly.type
_entity_poly.pdbx_seq_one_letter_code
_entity_poly.pdbx_strand_id
1 'polypeptide(L)'
;MGHDNSRSVRFQEDHHLARLPTVKGDGIVKRNYKINENKLYEPKATPEKTGKSMKAKVLLRVFSEDYERVKRKILDPRGQTIHRWNKIFLVACLISLFVDPLFFYLPVVSKEQCIDIGIPLEVALTIVRSVADVFYMVQIFVRFRTAYVAPSSRVFGRGELVIDSSKIALKYFRKDFWIDLIAALPLPQVLIWLVIPNLDGSTMTNTKNVLRFIIIFQYIPRLFLIFPLSSQIVKAAGVVTETAWAGAAYNLMLYMLASHVLGACWYLLAIERQEACWRRACDDQKASCKYSFFDCRRANDFNRIAWYQSSNLTGLCDPSSGFYEFGIYGDGVTSEVTVSPFFNKYFYCLWWGLRNLSSLGQNLSTSTYVGEIVFAIVIATLGLVLFALLIGNMQTYLQSTTVRLEEWRIKRTDAEQWMHHRQLPQELKESVRKHDQFRWIATRGVDEETILKGLPVDLRRDIKRHLCLDLVRRVPLFDQMDERMLDAICERLKPALCTEGTFLVREGDPVNEMLFIIRGHLDSYTTNGGRTGFFNSCRIGPGDFCGEELLTWALDPRPSVILPSSTRTAKSVSEVEAFALSAEDLKFVASQFRRLHSKQLRHKFRFYSHHWRTWAACFVQAAWRRFKKRKEVAGLKAQESLTQDVKAAEKVPTSSGLASYATRMAASTRIGGGHSHPGSDSSAIASLQKPAEPDFSVDDD
;
A
#
# COMPACT_ATOMS: atom_id res chain seq x y z
N MET A 1 11.99 -1.73 -45.59
CA MET A 1 12.03 -2.35 -44.24
C MET A 1 11.14 -1.51 -43.35
N GLY A 2 9.95 -2.02 -43.03
CA GLY A 2 8.88 -1.27 -42.37
C GLY A 2 9.13 -1.07 -40.88
N HIS A 3 8.84 0.13 -40.40
CA HIS A 3 8.73 0.48 -38.99
C HIS A 3 7.25 0.44 -38.60
N ASP A 4 6.89 -0.48 -37.71
CA ASP A 4 5.59 -0.47 -37.04
C ASP A 4 5.69 0.22 -35.68
N ASN A 5 4.88 1.28 -35.55
CA ASN A 5 4.70 2.11 -34.37
C ASN A 5 3.92 1.36 -33.28
N SER A 6 4.56 1.10 -32.14
CA SER A 6 3.87 0.72 -30.91
C SER A 6 3.14 1.92 -30.31
N ARG A 7 1.82 1.97 -30.50
CA ARG A 7 0.93 2.93 -29.81
C ARG A 7 0.72 2.45 -28.36
N SER A 8 1.28 3.17 -27.40
CA SER A 8 0.95 3.03 -25.99
C SER A 8 -0.51 3.44 -25.77
N VAL A 9 -1.38 2.48 -25.48
CA VAL A 9 -2.77 2.76 -25.08
C VAL A 9 -2.76 3.22 -23.63
N ARG A 10 -3.00 4.51 -23.43
CA ARG A 10 -3.29 5.14 -22.14
C ARG A 10 -4.77 4.87 -21.83
N PHE A 11 -5.08 4.12 -20.78
CA PHE A 11 -6.46 3.98 -20.32
C PHE A 11 -6.91 5.30 -19.69
N GLN A 12 -8.00 5.84 -20.22
CA GLN A 12 -8.70 7.02 -19.73
C GLN A 12 -9.76 6.53 -18.74
N GLU A 13 -9.71 7.00 -17.49
CA GLU A 13 -10.72 6.75 -16.47
C GLU A 13 -11.99 7.56 -16.80
N ASP A 14 -12.91 6.99 -17.58
CA ASP A 14 -14.22 7.59 -17.81
C ASP A 14 -15.21 7.10 -16.73
N HIS A 15 -15.37 7.93 -15.69
CA HIS A 15 -16.50 7.86 -14.77
C HIS A 15 -17.79 8.33 -15.48
N HIS A 16 -18.56 7.40 -16.05
CA HIS A 16 -19.94 7.67 -16.44
C HIS A 16 -20.87 7.59 -15.22
N LEU A 17 -21.08 8.72 -14.54
CA LEU A 17 -22.20 8.90 -13.62
C LEU A 17 -23.45 9.30 -14.42
N ALA A 18 -24.48 8.46 -14.41
CA ALA A 18 -25.76 8.76 -15.03
C ALA A 18 -26.44 9.95 -14.33
N ARG A 19 -26.83 10.97 -15.12
CA ARG A 19 -27.67 12.10 -14.71
C ARG A 19 -29.11 11.61 -14.46
N LEU A 20 -29.67 11.93 -13.29
CA LEU A 20 -31.12 11.94 -13.03
C LEU A 20 -31.65 13.39 -13.09
N PRO A 21 -32.91 13.62 -13.49
CA PRO A 21 -33.39 14.93 -13.92
C PRO A 21 -33.79 15.85 -12.76
N THR A 22 -33.48 17.13 -12.95
CA THR A 22 -33.84 18.27 -12.11
C THR A 22 -35.33 18.61 -12.22
N VAL A 23 -36.02 18.72 -11.09
CA VAL A 23 -37.31 19.42 -10.96
C VAL A 23 -37.10 20.64 -10.08
N LYS A 24 -37.41 21.82 -10.61
CA LYS A 24 -37.46 23.11 -9.90
C LYS A 24 -38.72 23.19 -9.05
N GLY A 25 -38.59 23.75 -7.84
CA GLY A 25 -39.71 24.19 -7.01
C GLY A 25 -39.21 24.95 -5.78
N ASP A 26 -39.49 26.25 -5.76
CA ASP A 26 -39.16 27.25 -4.75
C ASP A 26 -39.61 26.92 -3.31
N GLY A 27 -38.92 27.52 -2.33
CA GLY A 27 -39.46 27.71 -0.99
C GLY A 27 -38.44 27.68 0.15
N ILE A 28 -37.61 28.72 0.28
CA ILE A 28 -36.76 28.92 1.47
C ILE A 28 -37.60 29.51 2.59
N VAL A 29 -37.83 28.74 3.67
CA VAL A 29 -38.21 29.26 4.99
C VAL A 29 -37.16 28.79 6.00
N LYS A 30 -36.32 29.73 6.46
CA LYS A 30 -35.43 29.54 7.61
C LYS A 30 -36.26 29.45 8.88
N ARG A 31 -36.10 28.38 9.67
CA ARG A 31 -36.59 28.31 11.04
C ARG A 31 -35.45 27.92 11.98
N ASN A 32 -34.94 28.92 12.70
CA ASN A 32 -34.03 28.76 13.83
C ASN A 32 -34.80 28.14 15.01
N TYR A 33 -34.25 27.12 15.64
CA TYR A 33 -34.62 26.74 17.01
C TYR A 33 -33.38 26.67 17.90
N LYS A 34 -33.31 27.60 18.85
CA LYS A 34 -32.54 27.49 20.09
C LYS A 34 -33.22 26.46 20.97
N ILE A 35 -32.45 25.56 21.59
CA ILE A 35 -32.94 24.68 22.65
C ILE A 35 -32.19 25.02 23.93
N ASN A 36 -32.97 25.44 24.93
CA ASN A 36 -32.56 25.68 26.31
C ASN A 36 -32.31 24.36 27.04
N GLU A 37 -31.36 24.42 27.97
CA GLU A 37 -31.13 23.42 29.01
C GLU A 37 -32.38 23.16 29.85
N ASN A 38 -32.69 21.89 30.11
CA ASN A 38 -33.32 21.50 31.38
C ASN A 38 -33.01 20.04 31.72
N LYS A 39 -32.62 19.85 32.98
CA LYS A 39 -32.32 18.60 33.68
C LYS A 39 -33.47 17.59 33.60
N LEU A 40 -33.14 16.31 33.39
CA LEU A 40 -33.94 15.20 33.93
C LEU A 40 -33.03 14.03 34.33
N TYR A 41 -33.34 13.46 35.49
CA TYR A 41 -32.61 12.46 36.27
C TYR A 41 -32.54 11.07 35.60
N GLU A 42 -31.38 10.41 35.69
CA GLU A 42 -31.22 8.94 35.52
C GLU A 42 -31.23 8.23 36.89
N PRO A 43 -31.76 7.00 37.00
CA PRO A 43 -31.69 6.21 38.23
C PRO A 43 -30.37 5.42 38.32
N LYS A 44 -29.78 5.44 39.52
CA LYS A 44 -28.54 4.73 39.89
C LYS A 44 -28.72 3.20 39.80
N ALA A 45 -27.89 2.55 38.97
CA ALA A 45 -27.58 1.13 39.09
C ALA A 45 -26.19 0.95 39.72
N THR A 46 -26.10 0.10 40.74
CA THR A 46 -24.90 -0.26 41.52
C THR A 46 -23.90 -1.09 40.72
N PRO A 47 -22.57 -0.87 40.86
CA PRO A 47 -21.58 -1.72 40.22
C PRO A 47 -21.18 -2.89 41.14
N GLU A 48 -21.48 -4.11 40.72
CA GLU A 48 -20.85 -5.33 41.24
C GLU A 48 -19.36 -5.34 40.87
N LYS A 49 -18.51 -5.44 41.89
CA LYS A 49 -17.07 -5.65 41.76
C LYS A 49 -16.79 -7.15 41.63
N THR A 50 -16.28 -7.59 40.49
CA THR A 50 -15.47 -8.81 40.40
C THR A 50 -14.04 -8.45 39.97
N GLY A 51 -13.11 -8.79 40.86
CA GLY A 51 -11.74 -8.29 40.88
C GLY A 51 -10.84 -8.95 39.86
N LYS A 52 -10.20 -8.12 39.03
CA LYS A 52 -8.88 -8.34 38.39
C LYS A 52 -8.40 -7.02 37.76
N SER A 53 -8.21 -5.97 38.57
CA SER A 53 -7.57 -4.72 38.07
C SER A 53 -7.00 -3.85 39.20
N MET A 54 -6.43 -4.45 40.24
CA MET A 54 -5.65 -3.69 41.23
C MET A 54 -4.14 -3.90 41.02
N LYS A 55 -3.67 -5.11 40.69
CA LYS A 55 -2.23 -5.32 40.41
C LYS A 55 -1.75 -4.62 39.13
N ALA A 56 -2.55 -4.59 38.06
CA ALA A 56 -2.19 -3.90 36.82
C ALA A 56 -2.20 -2.36 36.97
N LYS A 57 -3.17 -1.81 37.70
CA LYS A 57 -3.24 -0.36 37.98
C LYS A 57 -2.20 0.10 39.01
N VAL A 58 -1.83 -0.75 39.98
CA VAL A 58 -0.79 -0.43 40.98
C VAL A 58 0.60 -0.52 40.36
N LEU A 59 0.88 -1.49 39.47
CA LEU A 59 2.15 -1.55 38.74
C LEU A 59 2.33 -0.40 37.74
N LEU A 60 1.24 0.11 37.15
CA LEU A 60 1.29 1.28 36.27
C LEU A 60 1.56 2.60 37.03
N ARG A 61 1.06 2.74 38.27
CA ARG A 61 1.25 3.97 39.05
C ARG A 61 2.63 4.11 39.68
N VAL A 62 3.28 3.00 40.06
CA VAL A 62 4.60 3.05 40.73
C VAL A 62 5.74 3.44 39.78
N PHE A 63 5.52 3.40 38.46
CA PHE A 63 6.50 3.89 37.47
C PHE A 63 6.06 5.15 36.71
N SER A 64 4.78 5.56 36.73
CA SER A 64 4.29 6.62 35.83
C SER A 64 4.74 8.03 36.20
N GLU A 65 4.83 8.38 37.48
CA GLU A 65 5.19 9.75 37.88
C GLU A 65 6.68 10.04 37.66
N ASP A 66 7.57 9.09 38.00
CA ASP A 66 8.99 9.20 37.69
C ASP A 66 9.27 9.07 36.20
N TYR A 67 8.53 8.21 35.48
CA TYR A 67 8.61 8.14 34.02
C TYR A 67 8.18 9.46 33.35
N GLU A 68 7.08 10.09 33.77
CA GLU A 68 6.61 11.36 33.20
C GLU A 68 7.53 12.56 33.56
N ARG A 69 8.20 12.55 34.72
CA ARG A 69 9.19 13.57 35.10
C ARG A 69 10.50 13.42 34.34
N VAL A 70 10.93 12.18 34.08
CA VAL A 70 12.15 11.85 33.31
C VAL A 70 11.90 11.99 31.79
N LYS A 71 10.71 11.66 31.29
CA LYS A 71 10.25 11.86 29.89
C LYS A 71 10.27 13.32 29.44
N ARG A 72 10.17 14.29 30.36
CA ARG A 72 10.33 15.72 30.03
C ARG A 72 11.78 16.15 29.82
N LYS A 73 12.76 15.39 30.31
CA LYS A 73 14.20 15.74 30.23
C LYS A 73 14.98 14.87 29.25
N ILE A 74 14.48 13.69 28.90
CA ILE A 74 15.16 12.70 28.06
C ILE A 74 14.23 12.27 26.93
N LEU A 75 14.75 12.31 25.71
CA LEU A 75 14.05 12.06 24.47
C LEU A 75 14.09 10.56 24.14
N ASP A 76 12.93 9.99 23.82
CA ASP A 76 12.85 8.61 23.31
C ASP A 76 13.34 8.59 21.84
N PRO A 77 14.33 7.76 21.49
CA PRO A 77 14.81 7.63 20.11
C PRO A 77 13.73 7.15 19.11
N ARG A 78 12.64 6.54 19.59
CA ARG A 78 11.48 6.10 18.77
C ARG A 78 10.37 7.15 18.72
N GLY A 79 10.54 8.29 19.38
CA GLY A 79 9.57 9.36 19.43
C GLY A 79 9.49 10.13 18.10
N GLN A 80 8.29 10.59 17.75
CA GLN A 80 8.05 11.39 16.54
C GLN A 80 8.90 12.69 16.52
N THR A 81 9.20 13.26 17.69
CA THR A 81 10.06 14.45 17.83
C THR A 81 11.48 14.19 17.34
N ILE A 82 12.10 13.06 17.72
CA ILE A 82 13.45 12.69 17.26
C ILE A 82 13.43 12.37 15.76
N HIS A 83 12.40 11.68 15.26
CA HIS A 83 12.28 11.44 13.82
C HIS A 83 12.18 12.72 13.01
N ARG A 84 11.36 13.69 13.46
CA ARG A 84 11.24 15.00 12.81
C ARG A 84 12.55 15.79 12.90
N TRP A 85 13.20 15.81 14.07
CA TRP A 85 14.48 16.47 14.25
C TRP A 85 15.58 15.87 13.36
N ASN A 86 15.70 14.55 13.28
CA ASN A 86 16.68 13.88 12.41
C ASN A 86 16.48 14.23 10.93
N LYS A 87 15.22 14.36 10.46
CA LYS A 87 14.92 14.85 9.10
C LYS A 87 15.35 16.30 8.90
N ILE A 88 15.04 17.20 9.85
CA ILE A 88 15.46 18.61 9.80
C ILE A 88 16.98 18.73 9.80
N PHE A 89 17.64 17.98 10.68
CA PHE A 89 19.09 17.97 10.80
C PHE A 89 19.76 17.41 9.53
N LEU A 90 19.18 16.38 8.90
CA LEU A 90 19.68 15.87 7.60
C LEU A 90 19.65 16.97 6.52
N VAL A 91 18.58 17.76 6.44
CA VAL A 91 18.49 18.89 5.52
C VAL A 91 19.54 19.96 5.85
N ALA A 92 19.73 20.28 7.12
CA ALA A 92 20.78 21.21 7.55
C ALA A 92 22.19 20.72 7.20
N CYS A 93 22.47 19.41 7.34
CA CYS A 93 23.72 18.81 6.92
C CYS A 93 23.95 18.94 5.41
N LEU A 94 22.93 18.69 4.59
CA LEU A 94 23.02 18.84 3.14
C LEU A 94 23.27 20.29 2.70
N ILE A 95 22.57 21.25 3.33
CA ILE A 95 22.82 22.69 3.11
C ILE A 95 24.26 23.04 3.49
N SER A 96 24.74 22.55 4.63
CA SER A 96 26.12 22.76 5.03
C SER A 96 27.11 22.20 4.01
N LEU A 97 26.95 20.95 3.56
CA LEU A 97 27.85 20.36 2.56
C LEU A 97 27.82 21.11 1.23
N PHE A 98 26.71 21.77 0.89
CA PHE A 98 26.62 22.62 -0.30
C PHE A 98 27.37 23.95 -0.11
N VAL A 99 27.32 24.54 1.08
CA VAL A 99 27.95 25.83 1.39
C VAL A 99 29.47 25.72 1.49
N ASP A 100 30.01 24.63 2.03
CA ASP A 100 31.46 24.51 2.31
C ASP A 100 32.35 24.69 1.06
N PRO A 101 32.06 24.07 -0.10
CA PRO A 101 32.84 24.28 -1.32
C PRO A 101 32.71 25.70 -1.89
N LEU A 102 31.68 26.48 -1.50
CA LEU A 102 31.54 27.85 -2.00
C LEU A 102 32.68 28.77 -1.54
N PHE A 103 33.33 28.45 -0.42
CA PHE A 103 34.51 29.16 0.06
C PHE A 103 35.70 29.03 -0.92
N PHE A 104 35.73 28.03 -1.79
CA PHE A 104 36.75 27.89 -2.82
C PHE A 104 36.63 28.92 -3.95
N TYR A 105 35.49 29.62 -4.05
CA TYR A 105 35.29 30.72 -5.00
C TYR A 105 35.65 32.12 -4.46
N LEU A 106 36.12 32.20 -3.21
CA LEU A 106 36.59 33.44 -2.58
C LEU A 106 37.78 34.10 -3.30
N PRO A 107 38.85 33.38 -3.68
CA PRO A 107 39.92 34.00 -4.45
C PRO A 107 39.39 34.37 -5.85
N VAL A 108 39.64 35.61 -6.26
CA VAL A 108 39.26 36.14 -7.58
C VAL A 108 40.50 36.73 -8.22
N VAL A 109 40.68 36.48 -9.52
CA VAL A 109 41.75 37.07 -10.30
C VAL A 109 41.28 38.41 -10.87
N SER A 110 42.03 39.47 -10.59
CA SER A 110 41.82 40.77 -11.22
C SER A 110 42.42 40.80 -12.62
N LYS A 111 41.94 41.73 -13.46
CA LYS A 111 42.50 41.98 -14.81
C LYS A 111 43.97 42.39 -14.82
N GLU A 112 44.48 42.83 -13.67
CA GLU A 112 45.89 43.20 -13.47
C GLU A 112 46.72 42.08 -12.81
N GLN A 113 46.29 40.81 -12.97
CA GLN A 113 47.08 39.61 -12.65
C GLN A 113 47.53 39.59 -11.17
N CYS A 114 46.56 39.92 -10.31
CA CYS A 114 46.66 39.81 -8.87
C CYS A 114 45.43 39.06 -8.33
N ILE A 115 45.55 38.49 -7.13
CA ILE A 115 44.48 37.77 -6.45
C ILE A 115 43.90 38.65 -5.35
N ASP A 116 42.58 38.82 -5.38
CA ASP A 116 41.80 39.47 -4.34
C ASP A 116 40.83 38.48 -3.68
N ILE A 117 40.24 38.87 -2.55
CA ILE A 117 39.20 38.12 -1.86
C ILE A 117 37.86 38.85 -2.04
N GLY A 118 36.85 38.14 -2.55
CA GLY A 118 35.52 38.71 -2.77
C GLY A 118 34.76 39.01 -1.47
N ILE A 119 34.90 40.22 -0.92
CA ILE A 119 34.30 40.66 0.36
C ILE A 119 32.78 40.38 0.46
N PRO A 120 31.93 40.69 -0.55
CA PRO A 120 30.49 40.44 -0.43
C PRO A 120 30.14 38.94 -0.32
N LEU A 121 30.89 38.08 -1.02
CA LEU A 121 30.69 36.64 -0.98
C LEU A 121 31.15 36.06 0.36
N GLU A 122 32.28 36.55 0.89
CA GLU A 122 32.82 36.17 2.20
C GLU A 122 31.83 36.43 3.34
N VAL A 123 31.23 37.61 3.37
CA VAL A 123 30.21 37.97 4.38
C VAL A 123 28.98 37.06 4.27
N ALA A 124 28.47 36.86 3.05
CA ALA A 124 27.30 36.02 2.83
C ALA A 124 27.55 34.56 3.26
N LEU A 125 28.68 33.97 2.86
CA LEU A 125 29.03 32.59 3.19
C LEU A 125 29.25 32.38 4.68
N THR A 126 29.91 33.32 5.37
CA THR A 126 30.13 33.22 6.82
C THR A 126 28.84 33.32 7.62
N ILE A 127 27.87 34.15 7.21
CA ILE A 127 26.53 34.22 7.82
C ILE A 127 25.79 32.88 7.65
N VAL A 128 25.66 32.40 6.40
CA VAL A 128 24.92 31.16 6.10
C VAL A 128 25.56 29.97 6.82
N ARG A 129 26.90 29.90 6.83
CA ARG A 129 27.62 28.85 7.55
C ARG A 129 27.39 28.89 9.05
N SER A 130 27.41 30.07 9.66
CA SER A 130 27.16 30.22 11.10
C SER A 130 25.75 29.75 11.49
N VAL A 131 24.75 30.01 10.64
CA VAL A 131 23.39 29.48 10.83
C VAL A 131 23.38 27.94 10.76
N ALA A 132 24.10 27.34 9.81
CA ALA A 132 24.20 25.89 9.72
C ALA A 132 24.89 25.26 10.94
N ASP A 133 25.95 25.90 11.47
CA ASP A 133 26.70 25.43 12.64
C ASP A 133 25.85 25.36 13.91
N VAL A 134 24.85 26.25 14.06
CA VAL A 134 23.88 26.19 15.17
C VAL A 134 23.13 24.85 15.17
N PHE A 135 22.77 24.30 14.01
CA PHE A 135 22.08 23.00 13.96
C PHE A 135 22.97 21.85 14.47
N TYR A 136 24.28 21.90 14.21
CA TYR A 136 25.23 20.91 14.75
C TYR A 136 25.35 21.03 16.28
N MET A 137 25.38 22.26 16.81
CA MET A 137 25.38 22.49 18.25
C MET A 137 24.10 21.98 18.92
N VAL A 138 22.94 22.23 18.32
CA VAL A 138 21.67 21.68 18.81
C VAL A 138 21.64 20.16 18.71
N GLN A 139 22.23 19.57 17.66
CA GLN A 139 22.33 18.11 17.53
C GLN A 139 23.16 17.48 18.65
N ILE A 140 24.30 18.08 19.02
CA ILE A 140 25.11 17.62 20.17
C ILE A 140 24.25 17.62 21.44
N PHE A 141 23.51 18.70 21.68
CA PHE A 141 22.60 18.79 22.83
C PHE A 141 21.52 17.70 22.80
N VAL A 142 20.88 17.47 21.63
CA VAL A 142 19.87 16.43 21.45
C VAL A 142 20.47 15.03 21.72
N ARG A 143 21.70 14.75 21.28
CA ARG A 143 22.38 13.47 21.50
C ARG A 143 22.63 13.20 22.98
N PHE A 144 23.05 14.20 23.76
CA PHE A 144 23.18 14.07 25.23
C PHE A 144 21.84 13.80 25.93
N ARG A 145 20.73 14.17 25.31
CA ARG A 145 19.37 14.00 25.85
C ARG A 145 18.62 12.82 25.26
N THR A 146 19.20 12.05 24.33
CA THR A 146 18.50 10.94 23.66
C THR A 146 18.85 9.62 24.34
N ALA A 147 17.84 8.89 24.79
CA ALA A 147 18.00 7.56 25.37
C ALA A 147 18.48 6.55 24.32
N TYR A 148 19.08 5.43 24.75
CA TYR A 148 19.51 4.36 23.84
C TYR A 148 19.04 2.99 24.29
N VAL A 149 18.89 2.09 23.33
CA VAL A 149 18.53 0.68 23.58
C VAL A 149 19.79 -0.14 23.85
N ALA A 150 19.86 -0.82 25.00
CA ALA A 150 21.03 -1.60 25.38
C ALA A 150 21.24 -2.83 24.46
N PRO A 151 22.44 -3.06 23.88
CA PRO A 151 22.68 -4.18 22.96
C PRO A 151 22.41 -5.56 23.58
N SER A 152 22.77 -5.77 24.85
CA SER A 152 22.56 -7.03 25.59
C SER A 152 21.09 -7.42 25.74
N SER A 153 20.20 -6.43 25.77
CA SER A 153 18.76 -6.62 25.90
C SER A 153 18.03 -6.85 24.56
N ARG A 154 18.75 -6.84 23.43
CA ARG A 154 18.19 -7.14 22.09
C ARG A 154 17.91 -8.63 21.87
N VAL A 155 18.47 -9.50 22.71
CA VAL A 155 18.35 -10.97 22.59
C VAL A 155 16.90 -11.44 22.80
N PHE A 156 16.08 -10.69 23.55
CA PHE A 156 14.63 -10.94 23.72
C PHE A 156 13.74 -9.91 22.98
N GLY A 157 14.25 -9.31 21.91
CA GLY A 157 13.46 -8.57 20.92
C GLY A 157 13.00 -7.17 21.30
N ARG A 158 12.86 -6.81 22.59
CA ARG A 158 12.36 -5.47 22.97
C ARG A 158 13.40 -4.44 23.33
N GLY A 159 14.59 -4.86 23.80
CA GLY A 159 15.65 -3.94 24.18
C GLY A 159 15.27 -2.98 25.31
N GLU A 160 15.91 -3.09 26.47
CA GLU A 160 15.73 -2.16 27.57
C GLU A 160 16.24 -0.77 27.18
N LEU A 161 15.40 0.23 27.39
CA LEU A 161 15.73 1.63 27.15
C LEU A 161 16.50 2.16 28.35
N VAL A 162 17.76 2.54 28.15
CA VAL A 162 18.59 3.15 29.20
C VAL A 162 18.30 4.65 29.22
N ILE A 163 17.74 5.12 30.33
CA ILE A 163 17.28 6.50 30.53
C ILE A 163 18.23 7.26 31.49
N ASP A 164 19.27 6.62 32.03
CA ASP A 164 20.22 7.27 32.93
C ASP A 164 21.13 8.25 32.17
N SER A 165 21.09 9.54 32.53
CA SER A 165 21.83 10.62 31.87
C SER A 165 23.34 10.40 31.90
N SER A 166 23.88 9.84 32.99
CA SER A 166 25.32 9.62 33.14
C SER A 166 25.81 8.54 32.18
N LYS A 167 25.01 7.47 32.01
CA LYS A 167 25.30 6.37 31.06
C LYS A 167 25.15 6.83 29.61
N ILE A 168 24.15 7.67 29.32
CA ILE A 168 23.96 8.28 27.99
C ILE A 168 25.18 9.15 27.64
N ALA A 169 25.57 10.05 28.53
CA ALA A 169 26.70 10.96 28.32
C ALA A 169 28.01 10.19 28.11
N LEU A 170 28.33 9.22 28.98
CA LEU A 170 29.56 8.42 28.88
C LEU A 170 29.64 7.65 27.55
N LYS A 171 28.52 7.04 27.13
CA LYS A 171 28.45 6.31 25.86
C LYS A 171 28.64 7.23 24.67
N TYR A 172 27.95 8.37 24.66
CA TYR A 172 28.05 9.34 23.56
C TYR A 172 29.47 9.93 23.48
N PHE A 173 30.05 10.30 24.62
CA PHE A 173 31.40 10.84 24.73
C PHE A 173 32.48 9.90 24.18
N ARG A 174 32.35 8.59 24.45
CA ARG A 174 33.33 7.58 24.01
C ARG A 174 33.27 7.28 22.52
N LYS A 175 32.16 7.55 21.84
CA LYS A 175 31.91 7.07 20.46
C LYS A 175 31.75 8.18 19.44
N ASP A 176 30.70 8.98 19.56
CA ASP A 176 30.23 9.86 18.47
C ASP A 176 30.51 11.35 18.76
N PHE A 177 30.72 11.74 20.03
CA PHE A 177 30.87 13.13 20.45
C PHE A 177 32.00 13.89 19.75
N TRP A 178 33.18 13.29 19.59
CA TRP A 178 34.33 13.98 18.99
C TRP A 178 34.12 14.31 17.51
N ILE A 179 33.42 13.46 16.77
CA ILE A 179 33.09 13.69 15.36
C ILE A 179 32.06 14.83 15.27
N ASP A 180 31.02 14.78 16.10
CA ASP A 180 30.00 15.84 16.16
C ASP A 180 30.62 17.18 16.58
N LEU A 181 31.55 17.19 17.54
CA LEU A 181 32.25 18.39 18.00
C LEU A 181 33.09 19.00 16.88
N ILE A 182 33.95 18.21 16.21
CA ILE A 182 34.80 18.71 15.12
C ILE A 182 33.93 19.27 13.98
N ALA A 183 32.82 18.61 13.66
CA ALA A 183 31.87 19.09 12.67
C ALA A 183 31.21 20.43 13.07
N ALA A 184 30.93 20.64 14.36
CA ALA A 184 30.22 21.81 14.87
C ALA A 184 31.11 23.08 15.05
N LEU A 185 32.44 22.95 15.05
CA LEU A 185 33.33 24.10 15.26
C LEU A 185 33.20 25.11 14.10
N PRO A 186 33.19 26.43 14.37
CA PRO A 186 33.18 27.46 13.32
C PRO A 186 34.61 27.85 12.89
N LEU A 187 35.45 26.87 12.54
CA LEU A 187 36.88 27.11 12.25
C LEU A 187 37.12 28.11 11.09
N PRO A 188 36.40 28.05 9.95
CA PRO A 188 36.56 29.03 8.87
C PRO A 188 36.23 30.45 9.32
N GLN A 189 35.17 30.63 10.10
CA GLN A 189 34.74 31.96 10.57
C GLN A 189 35.75 32.57 11.53
N VAL A 190 36.31 31.78 12.46
CA VAL A 190 37.37 32.24 13.36
C VAL A 190 38.60 32.65 12.57
N LEU A 191 39.04 31.83 11.61
CA LEU A 191 40.21 32.17 10.80
C LEU A 191 39.99 33.47 10.00
N ILE A 192 38.85 33.57 9.31
CA ILE A 192 38.52 34.69 8.44
C ILE A 192 38.40 36.02 9.21
N TRP A 193 37.69 36.04 10.32
CA TRP A 193 37.37 37.29 11.02
C TRP A 193 38.37 37.68 12.10
N LEU A 194 39.08 36.72 12.71
CA LEU A 194 39.96 36.98 13.85
C LEU A 194 41.44 36.90 13.48
N VAL A 195 41.81 36.01 12.56
CA VAL A 195 43.23 35.74 12.24
C VAL A 195 43.67 36.51 10.99
N ILE A 196 42.99 36.37 9.86
CA ILE A 196 43.39 36.99 8.57
C ILE A 196 43.59 38.51 8.64
N PRO A 197 42.73 39.31 9.33
CA PRO A 197 42.90 40.76 9.37
C PRO A 197 44.16 41.23 10.11
N ASN A 198 44.74 40.39 10.96
CA ASN A 198 45.89 40.72 11.82
C ASN A 198 47.24 40.23 11.25
N LEU A 199 47.27 39.77 9.99
CA LEU A 199 48.44 39.13 9.38
C LEU A 199 49.05 39.96 8.23
N ASP A 200 50.39 39.99 8.18
CA ASP A 200 51.17 40.68 7.14
C ASP A 200 51.32 39.86 5.84
N GLY A 201 51.58 40.54 4.72
CA GLY A 201 51.45 39.99 3.35
C GLY A 201 52.11 38.64 3.04
N SER A 202 53.31 38.33 3.54
CA SER A 202 53.95 37.01 3.31
C SER A 202 53.29 35.88 4.11
N THR A 203 52.73 36.19 5.28
CA THR A 203 51.99 35.25 6.12
C THR A 203 50.57 34.97 5.59
N MET A 204 50.03 35.86 4.76
CA MET A 204 48.72 35.68 4.15
C MET A 204 48.68 34.53 3.13
N THR A 205 49.75 34.32 2.36
CA THR A 205 49.85 33.18 1.41
C THR A 205 49.79 31.84 2.13
N ASN A 206 50.50 31.70 3.26
CA ASN A 206 50.42 30.51 4.11
C ASN A 206 49.01 30.36 4.71
N THR A 207 48.34 31.47 5.02
CA THR A 207 46.99 31.46 5.62
C THR A 207 45.90 31.04 4.64
N LYS A 208 46.03 31.35 3.35
CA LYS A 208 45.12 30.84 2.28
C LYS A 208 45.14 29.31 2.21
N ASN A 209 46.33 28.70 2.30
CA ASN A 209 46.49 27.24 2.35
C ASN A 209 45.89 26.64 3.64
N VAL A 210 46.04 27.33 4.77
CA VAL A 210 45.44 26.93 6.05
C VAL A 210 43.91 26.96 5.98
N LEU A 211 43.31 28.01 5.40
CA LEU A 211 41.85 28.11 5.22
C LEU A 211 41.31 26.94 4.39
N ARG A 212 41.97 26.62 3.27
CA ARG A 212 41.62 25.45 2.43
C ARG A 212 41.66 24.15 3.23
N PHE A 213 42.74 23.92 3.98
CA PHE A 213 42.89 22.72 4.79
C PHE A 213 41.79 22.61 5.85
N ILE A 214 41.45 23.73 6.52
CA ILE A 214 40.36 23.77 7.50
C ILE A 214 39.02 23.40 6.86
N ILE A 215 38.69 23.95 5.69
CA ILE A 215 37.44 23.64 4.99
C ILE A 215 37.35 22.14 4.68
N ILE A 216 38.40 21.55 4.12
CA ILE A 216 38.45 20.11 3.80
C ILE A 216 38.37 19.27 5.08
N PHE A 217 39.13 19.64 6.11
CA PHE A 217 39.18 18.95 7.40
C PHE A 217 37.81 18.92 8.08
N GLN A 218 37.01 19.97 7.94
CA GLN A 218 35.64 20.01 8.47
C GLN A 218 34.60 19.34 7.57
N TYR A 219 34.80 19.39 6.26
CA TYR A 219 33.90 18.78 5.29
C TYR A 219 33.78 17.27 5.51
N ILE A 220 34.90 16.58 5.78
CA ILE A 220 34.95 15.13 5.95
C ILE A 220 34.09 14.64 7.13
N PRO A 221 34.23 15.17 8.37
CA PRO A 221 33.32 14.84 9.47
C PRO A 221 31.85 15.11 9.15
N ARG A 222 31.52 16.27 8.54
CA ARG A 222 30.14 16.61 8.18
C ARG A 222 29.54 15.62 7.19
N LEU A 223 30.32 15.17 6.22
CA LEU A 223 29.92 14.12 5.28
C LEU A 223 29.72 12.79 6.01
N PHE A 224 30.65 12.42 6.89
CA PHE A 224 30.57 11.16 7.63
C PHE A 224 29.32 11.06 8.51
N LEU A 225 28.85 12.19 9.08
CA LEU A 225 27.64 12.23 9.91
C LEU A 225 26.34 11.88 9.16
N ILE A 226 26.31 12.02 7.83
CA ILE A 226 25.13 11.67 7.03
C ILE A 226 24.88 10.15 7.05
N PHE A 227 25.93 9.31 7.06
CA PHE A 227 25.78 7.86 7.03
C PHE A 227 25.05 7.29 8.27
N PRO A 228 25.49 7.55 9.53
CA PRO A 228 24.80 7.06 10.71
C PRO A 228 23.41 7.68 10.87
N LEU A 229 23.22 8.94 10.45
CA LEU A 229 21.92 9.62 10.47
C LEU A 229 20.93 8.94 9.51
N SER A 230 21.35 8.72 8.26
CA SER A 230 20.55 8.05 7.24
C SER A 230 20.21 6.62 7.68
N SER A 231 21.18 5.88 8.25
CA SER A 231 20.93 4.54 8.80
C SER A 231 19.89 4.54 9.93
N GLN A 232 19.90 5.55 10.81
CA GLN A 232 18.91 5.68 11.88
C GLN A 232 17.50 5.97 11.32
N ILE A 233 17.40 6.82 10.28
CA ILE A 233 16.13 7.13 9.62
C ILE A 233 15.58 5.87 8.92
N VAL A 234 16.41 5.16 8.15
CA VAL A 234 16.01 3.92 7.46
C VAL A 234 15.55 2.84 8.44
N LYS A 235 16.27 2.65 9.56
CA LYS A 235 15.88 1.65 10.57
C LYS A 235 14.54 1.96 11.24
N ALA A 236 14.15 3.23 11.30
CA ALA A 236 12.91 3.64 11.96
C ALA A 236 11.72 3.74 11.02
N ALA A 237 11.92 4.26 9.81
CA ALA A 237 10.87 4.51 8.83
C ALA A 237 10.84 3.47 7.68
N GLY A 238 11.79 2.54 7.63
CA GLY A 238 11.98 1.59 6.53
C GLY A 238 12.65 2.22 5.30
N VAL A 239 12.40 3.50 5.03
CA VAL A 239 12.94 4.27 3.89
C VAL A 239 13.39 5.66 4.36
N VAL A 240 14.41 6.24 3.73
CA VAL A 240 14.86 7.63 4.02
C VAL A 240 13.76 8.64 3.68
N THR A 241 13.05 8.41 2.58
CA THR A 241 11.99 9.26 2.05
C THR A 241 10.67 8.49 1.95
N GLU A 242 9.55 9.15 2.22
CA GLU A 242 8.22 8.51 2.22
C GLU A 242 7.75 8.13 0.81
N THR A 243 8.26 8.81 -0.23
CA THR A 243 7.91 8.53 -1.62
C THR A 243 9.14 8.11 -2.43
N ALA A 244 8.93 7.23 -3.42
CA ALA A 244 9.96 6.79 -4.35
C ALA A 244 10.57 7.98 -5.12
N TRP A 245 9.74 8.97 -5.51
CA TRP A 245 10.19 10.17 -6.22
C TRP A 245 11.09 11.08 -5.36
N ALA A 246 10.77 11.22 -4.07
CA ALA A 246 11.65 11.94 -3.16
C ALA A 246 13.00 11.20 -2.95
N GLY A 247 12.99 9.86 -2.96
CA GLY A 247 14.19 9.05 -2.91
C GLY A 247 15.07 9.23 -4.15
N ALA A 248 14.45 9.32 -5.32
CA ALA A 248 15.11 9.64 -6.58
C ALA A 248 15.76 11.02 -6.55
N ALA A 249 15.00 12.04 -6.16
CA ALA A 249 15.48 13.41 -6.04
C ALA A 249 16.64 13.53 -5.03
N TYR A 250 16.59 12.81 -3.90
CA TYR A 250 17.65 12.78 -2.91
C TYR A 250 18.97 12.24 -3.48
N ASN A 251 18.93 11.11 -4.20
CA ASN A 251 20.13 10.53 -4.82
C ASN A 251 20.69 11.43 -5.93
N LEU A 252 19.82 12.03 -6.75
CA LEU A 252 20.23 13.00 -7.76
C LEU A 252 20.90 14.23 -7.13
N MET A 253 20.36 14.74 -6.02
CA MET A 253 20.94 15.85 -5.29
C MET A 253 22.33 15.52 -4.74
N LEU A 254 22.55 14.31 -4.19
CA LEU A 254 23.88 13.88 -3.76
C LEU A 254 24.87 13.81 -4.94
N TYR A 255 24.42 13.35 -6.10
CA TYR A 255 25.23 13.33 -7.32
C TYR A 255 25.59 14.75 -7.80
N MET A 256 24.62 15.67 -7.79
CA MET A 256 24.84 17.09 -8.09
C MET A 256 25.76 17.77 -7.07
N LEU A 257 25.69 17.39 -5.79
CA LEU A 257 26.57 17.88 -4.74
C LEU A 257 28.03 17.44 -4.97
N ALA A 258 28.25 16.20 -5.38
CA ALA A 258 29.60 15.73 -5.74
C ALA A 258 30.17 16.51 -6.94
N SER A 259 29.35 16.75 -7.96
CA SER A 259 29.71 17.61 -9.09
C SER A 259 30.09 19.03 -8.64
N HIS A 260 29.28 19.65 -7.77
CA HIS A 260 29.55 20.96 -7.20
C HIS A 260 30.90 21.02 -6.47
N VAL A 261 31.21 20.02 -5.64
CA VAL A 261 32.49 19.92 -4.93
C VAL A 261 33.65 19.80 -5.91
N LEU A 262 33.55 18.94 -6.92
CA LEU A 262 34.61 18.76 -7.93
C LEU A 262 34.83 20.03 -8.74
N GLY A 263 33.76 20.73 -9.16
CA GLY A 263 33.84 22.00 -9.87
C GLY A 263 34.49 23.10 -9.03
N ALA A 264 34.14 23.20 -7.75
CA ALA A 264 34.74 24.15 -6.82
C ALA A 264 36.23 23.86 -6.58
N CYS A 265 36.60 22.59 -6.42
CA CYS A 265 38.00 22.18 -6.32
C CYS A 265 38.77 22.52 -7.61
N TRP A 266 38.18 22.27 -8.78
CA TRP A 266 38.80 22.60 -10.06
C TRP A 266 39.04 24.11 -10.20
N TYR A 267 38.08 24.95 -9.82
CA TYR A 267 38.24 26.41 -9.83
C TYR A 267 39.41 26.87 -8.97
N LEU A 268 39.49 26.39 -7.72
CA LEU A 268 40.57 26.75 -6.80
C LEU A 268 41.93 26.30 -7.33
N LEU A 269 42.01 25.06 -7.83
CA LEU A 269 43.23 24.51 -8.42
C LEU A 269 43.62 25.26 -9.70
N ALA A 270 42.67 25.78 -10.48
CA ALA A 270 42.94 26.61 -11.64
C ALA A 270 43.59 27.94 -11.25
N ILE A 271 43.11 28.60 -10.18
CA ILE A 271 43.76 29.80 -9.64
C ILE A 271 45.16 29.47 -9.12
N GLU A 272 45.34 28.36 -8.40
CA GLU A 272 46.68 27.94 -7.92
C GLU A 272 47.65 27.67 -9.09
N ARG A 273 47.18 27.07 -10.18
CA ARG A 273 48.00 26.88 -11.39
C ARG A 273 48.32 28.18 -12.08
N GLN A 274 47.38 29.13 -12.12
CA GLN A 274 47.61 30.46 -12.67
C GLN A 274 48.63 31.25 -11.83
N GLU A 275 48.53 31.21 -10.50
CA GLU A 275 49.52 31.80 -9.60
C GLU A 275 50.90 31.15 -9.75
N ALA A 276 50.97 29.82 -9.90
CA ALA A 276 52.22 29.10 -10.10
C ALA A 276 52.91 29.52 -11.42
N CYS A 277 52.15 29.77 -12.49
CA CYS A 277 52.70 30.36 -13.71
C CYS A 277 53.30 31.74 -13.44
N TRP A 278 52.58 32.61 -12.72
CA TRP A 278 53.09 33.95 -12.41
C TRP A 278 54.36 33.92 -11.57
N ARG A 279 54.43 33.01 -10.57
CA ARG A 279 55.63 32.80 -9.77
C ARG A 279 56.81 32.32 -10.60
N ARG A 280 56.58 31.41 -11.55
CA ARG A 280 57.63 30.98 -12.50
C ARG A 280 58.15 32.16 -13.34
N ALA A 281 57.26 32.97 -13.91
CA ALA A 281 57.66 34.16 -14.66
C ALA A 281 58.40 35.19 -13.78
N CYS A 282 58.03 35.31 -12.51
CA CYS A 282 58.70 36.14 -11.51
C CYS A 282 60.11 35.63 -11.20
N ASP A 283 60.27 34.31 -11.07
CA ASP A 283 61.55 33.65 -10.79
C ASP A 283 62.54 33.74 -11.95
N ASP A 284 62.07 33.89 -13.19
CA ASP A 284 62.94 34.17 -14.35
C ASP A 284 63.43 35.63 -14.35
N GLN A 285 62.72 36.53 -13.66
CA GLN A 285 62.99 37.98 -13.58
C GLN A 285 63.63 38.41 -12.25
N LYS A 286 64.34 37.51 -11.54
CA LYS A 286 64.81 37.56 -10.12
C LYS A 286 65.17 38.92 -9.50
N ALA A 287 65.60 39.92 -10.26
CA ALA A 287 65.97 41.24 -9.77
C ALA A 287 64.80 42.25 -9.65
N SER A 288 63.71 42.09 -10.41
CA SER A 288 62.63 43.09 -10.52
C SER A 288 61.29 42.67 -9.92
N CYS A 289 61.09 41.38 -9.65
CA CYS A 289 59.80 40.84 -9.22
C CYS A 289 59.78 40.39 -7.74
N LYS A 290 58.67 40.65 -7.04
CA LYS A 290 58.40 40.17 -5.68
C LYS A 290 57.06 39.43 -5.65
N TYR A 291 56.97 38.26 -5.00
CA TYR A 291 55.71 37.51 -4.90
C TYR A 291 54.55 38.28 -4.25
N SER A 292 54.86 39.29 -3.44
CA SER A 292 53.82 40.17 -2.89
C SER A 292 53.08 41.01 -3.93
N PHE A 293 53.61 41.15 -5.14
CA PHE A 293 52.96 41.87 -6.24
C PHE A 293 51.71 41.16 -6.76
N PHE A 294 51.54 39.86 -6.44
CA PHE A 294 50.35 39.09 -6.78
C PHE A 294 49.18 39.30 -5.80
N ASP A 295 49.36 40.10 -4.73
CA ASP A 295 48.27 40.52 -3.84
C ASP A 295 47.67 41.84 -4.35
N CYS A 296 46.37 41.86 -4.66
CA CYS A 296 45.71 43.06 -5.17
C CYS A 296 45.71 44.24 -4.17
N ARG A 297 45.94 44.00 -2.88
CA ARG A 297 46.11 45.09 -1.90
C ARG A 297 47.36 45.94 -2.18
N ARG A 298 48.34 45.40 -2.91
CA ARG A 298 49.55 46.09 -3.37
C ARG A 298 49.43 46.57 -4.83
N ALA A 299 48.23 46.53 -5.42
CA ALA A 299 48.03 46.91 -6.81
C ALA A 299 48.44 48.37 -7.08
N ASN A 300 48.24 49.26 -6.09
CA ASN A 300 48.56 50.68 -6.17
C ASN A 300 50.02 51.03 -5.84
N ASP A 301 50.87 50.04 -5.51
CA ASP A 301 52.27 50.30 -5.20
C ASP A 301 53.04 50.68 -6.48
N PHE A 302 53.78 51.80 -6.44
CA PHE A 302 54.54 52.30 -7.59
C PHE A 302 55.47 51.25 -8.21
N ASN A 303 56.20 50.50 -7.36
CA ASN A 303 57.12 49.45 -7.80
C ASN A 303 56.40 48.30 -8.52
N ARG A 304 55.17 47.96 -8.11
CA ARG A 304 54.37 46.90 -8.72
C ARG A 304 53.82 47.35 -10.07
N ILE A 305 53.35 48.59 -10.18
CA ILE A 305 52.83 49.17 -11.44
C ILE A 305 53.95 49.22 -12.48
N ALA A 306 55.12 49.75 -12.11
CA ALA A 306 56.29 49.81 -12.99
C ALA A 306 56.74 48.42 -13.45
N TRP A 307 56.80 47.45 -12.53
CA TRP A 307 57.11 46.06 -12.87
C TRP A 307 56.06 45.45 -13.82
N TYR A 308 54.77 45.58 -13.52
CA TYR A 308 53.69 45.00 -14.33
C TYR A 308 53.70 45.53 -15.77
N GLN A 309 53.88 46.85 -15.96
CA GLN A 309 53.99 47.46 -17.29
C GLN A 309 55.23 47.01 -18.06
N SER A 310 56.35 46.76 -17.37
CA SER A 310 57.57 46.24 -17.98
C SER A 310 57.51 44.72 -18.26
N SER A 311 56.58 44.01 -17.61
CA SER A 311 56.46 42.56 -17.69
C SER A 311 55.46 42.13 -18.76
N ASN A 312 55.75 41.05 -19.49
CA ASN A 312 54.78 40.42 -20.40
C ASN A 312 54.01 39.29 -19.71
N LEU A 313 53.54 39.51 -18.48
CA LEU A 313 52.96 38.45 -17.65
C LEU A 313 51.68 37.85 -18.25
N THR A 314 50.82 38.70 -18.82
CA THR A 314 49.53 38.29 -19.41
C THR A 314 49.73 37.41 -20.63
N GLY A 315 50.71 37.72 -21.49
CA GLY A 315 51.03 36.91 -22.66
C GLY A 315 51.78 35.61 -22.30
N LEU A 316 52.68 35.66 -21.31
CA LEU A 316 53.43 34.48 -20.87
C LEU A 316 52.56 33.46 -20.13
N CYS A 317 51.58 33.92 -19.34
CA CYS A 317 50.69 33.03 -18.60
C CYS A 317 49.36 32.78 -19.30
N ASP A 318 49.35 32.92 -20.63
CA ASP A 318 48.26 32.41 -21.47
C ASP A 318 48.53 30.94 -21.83
N PRO A 319 47.53 30.03 -21.72
CA PRO A 319 47.71 28.61 -22.06
C PRO A 319 48.17 28.34 -23.50
N SER A 320 47.97 29.27 -24.45
CA SER A 320 48.43 29.14 -25.83
C SER A 320 49.91 29.50 -26.04
N SER A 321 50.56 30.17 -25.08
CA SER A 321 51.94 30.65 -25.20
C SER A 321 53.00 29.55 -25.14
N GLY A 322 52.66 28.37 -24.61
CA GLY A 322 53.60 27.26 -24.38
C GLY A 322 54.61 27.48 -23.24
N PHE A 323 54.57 28.62 -22.53
CA PHE A 323 55.49 28.93 -21.43
C PHE A 323 55.24 28.09 -20.17
N TYR A 324 53.98 27.73 -19.91
CA TYR A 324 53.57 26.95 -18.75
C TYR A 324 52.49 25.94 -19.11
N GLU A 325 52.65 24.69 -18.65
CA GLU A 325 51.69 23.62 -18.90
C GLU A 325 50.49 23.72 -17.95
N PHE A 326 49.36 24.25 -18.41
CA PHE A 326 48.16 24.38 -17.56
C PHE A 326 47.36 23.08 -17.42
N GLY A 327 47.43 22.16 -18.39
CA GLY A 327 46.66 20.92 -18.39
C GLY A 327 45.14 21.17 -18.34
N ILE A 328 44.40 20.37 -17.57
CA ILE A 328 42.94 20.46 -17.38
C ILE A 328 42.46 21.80 -16.80
N TYR A 329 43.37 22.64 -16.30
CA TYR A 329 43.05 23.96 -15.75
C TYR A 329 43.15 25.08 -16.79
N GLY A 330 43.70 24.80 -17.97
CA GLY A 330 43.87 25.78 -19.04
C GLY A 330 42.54 26.41 -19.47
N ASP A 331 41.49 25.59 -19.58
CA ASP A 331 40.12 26.03 -19.91
C ASP A 331 39.61 27.14 -18.98
N GLY A 332 40.01 27.12 -17.71
CA GLY A 332 39.61 28.13 -16.73
C GLY A 332 40.21 29.50 -16.98
N VAL A 333 41.39 29.55 -17.60
CA VAL A 333 42.08 30.80 -17.98
C VAL A 333 41.61 31.26 -19.35
N THR A 334 41.55 30.37 -20.35
CA THR A 334 41.12 30.72 -21.72
C THR A 334 39.67 31.18 -21.79
N SER A 335 38.80 30.61 -20.95
CA SER A 335 37.38 31.00 -20.87
C SER A 335 37.12 32.12 -19.85
N GLU A 336 38.17 32.77 -19.33
CA GLU A 336 38.11 33.86 -18.35
C GLU A 336 37.24 33.56 -17.10
N VAL A 337 37.22 32.29 -16.67
CA VAL A 337 36.40 31.83 -15.53
C VAL A 337 36.92 32.41 -14.21
N THR A 338 38.24 32.58 -14.08
CA THR A 338 38.89 33.12 -12.87
C THR A 338 38.60 34.60 -12.62
N VAL A 339 38.23 35.35 -13.68
CA VAL A 339 37.93 36.79 -13.67
C VAL A 339 36.42 37.07 -13.67
N SER A 340 35.62 36.11 -14.16
CA SER A 340 34.17 36.24 -14.32
C SER A 340 33.40 36.50 -13.01
N PRO A 341 32.21 37.14 -13.07
CA PRO A 341 31.35 37.32 -11.91
C PRO A 341 30.87 35.98 -11.34
N PHE A 342 30.49 35.98 -10.05
CA PHE A 342 30.20 34.76 -9.28
C PHE A 342 29.25 33.76 -9.96
N PHE A 343 28.11 34.22 -10.47
CA PHE A 343 27.14 33.32 -11.09
C PHE A 343 27.68 32.62 -12.34
N ASN A 344 28.38 33.36 -13.22
CA ASN A 344 28.94 32.81 -14.45
C ASN A 344 30.00 31.76 -14.12
N LYS A 345 30.93 32.07 -13.21
CA LYS A 345 31.97 31.11 -12.82
C LYS A 345 31.38 29.91 -12.07
N TYR A 346 30.38 30.11 -11.21
CA TYR A 346 29.71 29.03 -10.48
C TYR A 346 29.06 28.03 -11.43
N PHE A 347 28.19 28.49 -12.35
CA PHE A 347 27.50 27.60 -13.27
C PHE A 347 28.45 26.91 -14.25
N TYR A 348 29.51 27.61 -14.69
CA TYR A 348 30.55 27.01 -15.51
C TYR A 348 31.27 25.87 -14.77
N CYS A 349 31.69 26.10 -13.52
CA CYS A 349 32.39 25.09 -12.72
C CYS A 349 31.48 23.92 -12.35
N LEU A 350 30.21 24.17 -12.03
CA LEU A 350 29.20 23.13 -11.81
C LEU A 350 28.99 22.27 -13.07
N TRP A 351 28.90 22.90 -14.24
CA TRP A 351 28.82 22.20 -15.52
C TRP A 351 30.09 21.36 -15.78
N TRP A 352 31.27 21.94 -15.56
CA TRP A 352 32.54 21.24 -15.72
C TRP A 352 32.62 20.00 -14.82
N GLY A 353 32.22 20.13 -13.54
CA GLY A 353 32.15 19.02 -12.60
C GLY A 353 31.16 17.95 -13.06
N LEU A 354 29.97 18.35 -13.50
CA LEU A 354 28.90 17.43 -13.89
C LEU A 354 29.27 16.64 -15.14
N ARG A 355 29.83 17.34 -16.14
CA ARG A 355 30.32 16.76 -17.40
C ARG A 355 31.35 15.68 -17.12
N ASN A 356 32.37 15.98 -16.32
CA ASN A 356 33.47 15.05 -16.06
C ASN A 356 33.07 13.89 -15.12
N LEU A 357 32.20 14.14 -14.14
CA LEU A 357 31.67 13.08 -13.27
C LEU A 357 30.81 12.09 -14.08
N SER A 358 29.99 12.59 -15.01
CA SER A 358 29.08 11.77 -15.82
C SER A 358 29.75 11.06 -17.00
N SER A 359 30.88 11.59 -17.48
CA SER A 359 31.67 10.98 -18.57
C SER A 359 32.91 10.24 -18.08
N LEU A 360 33.01 9.97 -16.77
CA LEU A 360 34.14 9.24 -16.16
C LEU A 360 35.51 9.88 -16.46
N GLY A 361 35.55 11.20 -16.65
CA GLY A 361 36.77 11.95 -16.96
C GLY A 361 37.37 11.69 -18.35
N GLN A 362 36.63 11.08 -19.29
CA GLN A 362 37.16 10.71 -20.62
C GLN A 362 37.75 11.87 -21.43
N ASN A 363 37.25 13.09 -21.23
CA ASN A 363 37.69 14.28 -21.95
C ASN A 363 38.75 15.10 -21.19
N LEU A 364 39.39 14.54 -20.15
CA LEU A 364 40.43 15.22 -19.39
C LEU A 364 41.81 14.99 -20.03
N SER A 365 42.41 16.05 -20.58
CA SER A 365 43.80 16.05 -21.06
C SER A 365 44.74 16.56 -19.98
N THR A 366 45.45 15.66 -19.29
CA THR A 366 46.33 16.03 -18.17
C THR A 366 47.74 16.41 -18.61
N SER A 367 48.37 17.36 -17.91
CA SER A 367 49.83 17.56 -18.01
C SER A 367 50.61 16.47 -17.25
N THR A 368 51.94 16.58 -17.22
CA THR A 368 52.82 15.70 -16.43
C THR A 368 52.77 15.98 -14.91
N TYR A 369 52.00 16.99 -14.49
CA TYR A 369 51.89 17.37 -13.08
C TYR A 369 51.15 16.31 -12.25
N VAL A 370 51.86 15.71 -11.28
CA VAL A 370 51.34 14.62 -10.43
C VAL A 370 50.01 14.97 -9.74
N GLY A 371 49.87 16.20 -9.23
CA GLY A 371 48.65 16.61 -8.53
C GLY A 371 47.40 16.66 -9.42
N GLU A 372 47.59 16.99 -10.70
CA GLU A 372 46.53 16.97 -11.71
C GLU A 372 46.14 15.54 -12.07
N ILE A 373 47.13 14.67 -12.30
CA ILE A 373 46.89 13.25 -12.61
C ILE A 373 46.11 12.58 -11.47
N VAL A 374 46.50 12.81 -10.21
CA VAL A 374 45.79 12.30 -9.03
C VAL A 374 44.35 12.83 -8.99
N PHE A 375 44.13 14.11 -9.26
CA PHE A 375 42.78 14.70 -9.30
C PHE A 375 41.92 14.08 -10.40
N ALA A 376 42.46 13.86 -11.60
CA ALA A 376 41.77 13.17 -12.69
C ALA A 376 41.41 11.72 -12.36
N ILE A 377 42.32 10.97 -11.71
CA ILE A 377 42.04 9.60 -11.22
C ILE A 377 40.89 9.61 -10.20
N VAL A 378 40.87 10.57 -9.27
CA VAL A 378 39.78 10.73 -8.31
C VAL A 378 38.45 11.01 -9.01
N ILE A 379 38.42 11.89 -10.02
CA ILE A 379 37.20 12.17 -10.79
C ILE A 379 36.69 10.91 -11.51
N ALA A 380 37.59 10.17 -12.18
CA ALA A 380 37.21 8.96 -12.93
C ALA A 380 36.66 7.86 -12.00
N THR A 381 37.34 7.61 -10.87
CA THR A 381 36.92 6.60 -9.88
C THR A 381 35.63 6.98 -9.16
N LEU A 382 35.49 8.24 -8.73
CA LEU A 382 34.29 8.75 -8.09
C LEU A 382 33.09 8.77 -9.05
N GLY A 383 33.32 9.20 -10.30
CA GLY A 383 32.30 9.19 -11.36
C GLY A 383 31.73 7.80 -11.61
N LEU A 384 32.60 6.79 -11.71
CA LEU A 384 32.18 5.41 -11.93
C LEU A 384 31.28 4.90 -10.79
N VAL A 385 31.70 5.09 -9.54
CA VAL A 385 30.96 4.63 -8.37
C VAL A 385 29.64 5.37 -8.22
N LEU A 386 29.65 6.71 -8.28
CA LEU A 386 28.45 7.52 -8.08
C LEU A 386 27.42 7.34 -9.20
N PHE A 387 27.87 7.21 -10.46
CA PHE A 387 26.98 6.98 -11.59
C PHE A 387 26.32 5.59 -11.51
N ALA A 388 27.08 4.56 -11.15
CA ALA A 388 26.53 3.22 -10.91
C ALA A 388 25.52 3.20 -9.76
N LEU A 389 25.81 3.88 -8.65
CA LEU A 389 24.89 4.00 -7.51
C LEU A 389 23.60 4.74 -7.89
N LEU A 390 23.71 5.81 -8.69
CA LEU A 390 22.55 6.55 -9.17
C LEU A 390 21.63 5.65 -9.99
N ILE A 391 22.17 4.94 -10.98
CA ILE A 391 21.39 4.03 -11.83
C ILE A 391 20.77 2.90 -10.99
N GLY A 392 21.56 2.23 -10.14
CA GLY A 392 21.07 1.12 -9.33
C GLY A 392 19.97 1.52 -8.34
N ASN A 393 20.12 2.67 -7.66
CA ASN A 393 19.10 3.18 -6.76
C ASN A 393 17.84 3.62 -7.54
N MET A 394 18.00 4.27 -8.69
CA MET A 394 16.85 4.70 -9.51
C MET A 394 16.05 3.50 -10.00
N GLN A 395 16.73 2.45 -10.46
CA GLN A 395 16.09 1.21 -10.89
C GLN A 395 15.28 0.59 -9.75
N THR A 396 15.84 0.52 -8.55
CA THR A 396 15.15 -0.03 -7.37
C THR A 396 13.87 0.76 -7.04
N TYR A 397 13.91 2.10 -7.09
CA TYR A 397 12.73 2.92 -6.85
C TYR A 397 11.66 2.76 -7.92
N LEU A 398 12.04 2.72 -9.19
CA LEU A 398 11.10 2.52 -10.30
C LEU A 398 10.46 1.13 -10.26
N GLN A 399 11.23 0.10 -9.90
CA GLN A 399 10.69 -1.26 -9.74
C GLN A 399 9.72 -1.36 -8.57
N SER A 400 9.98 -0.67 -7.46
CA SER A 400 9.12 -0.71 -6.26
C SER A 400 7.67 -0.25 -6.53
N THR A 401 7.46 0.68 -7.46
CA THR A 401 6.11 1.13 -7.85
C THR A 401 5.43 0.19 -8.84
N THR A 402 6.20 -0.55 -9.63
CA THR A 402 5.67 -1.48 -10.65
C THR A 402 5.48 -2.90 -10.15
N VAL A 403 5.99 -3.28 -8.96
CA VAL A 403 5.94 -4.65 -8.42
C VAL A 403 4.56 -5.30 -8.57
N ARG A 404 3.49 -4.63 -8.11
CA ARG A 404 2.14 -5.23 -8.17
C ARG A 404 1.65 -5.45 -9.59
N LEU A 405 1.97 -4.53 -10.48
CA LEU A 405 1.58 -4.61 -11.87
C LEU A 405 2.41 -5.66 -12.62
N GLU A 406 3.68 -5.81 -12.27
CA GLU A 406 4.56 -6.87 -12.77
C GLU A 406 4.14 -8.25 -12.25
N GLU A 407 3.83 -8.39 -10.96
CA GLU A 407 3.27 -9.63 -10.37
C GLU A 407 2.02 -10.08 -11.13
N TRP A 408 1.11 -9.14 -11.43
CA TRP A 408 -0.07 -9.44 -12.25
C TRP A 408 0.27 -9.85 -13.67
N ARG A 409 1.17 -9.11 -14.33
CA ARG A 409 1.61 -9.43 -15.70
C ARG A 409 2.23 -10.82 -15.78
N ILE A 410 3.13 -11.16 -14.86
CA ILE A 410 3.79 -12.48 -14.80
C ILE A 410 2.74 -13.58 -14.62
N LYS A 411 1.87 -13.46 -13.60
CA LYS A 411 0.81 -14.46 -13.37
C LYS A 411 -0.11 -14.64 -14.58
N ARG A 412 -0.46 -13.55 -15.28
CA ARG A 412 -1.27 -13.61 -16.50
C ARG A 412 -0.54 -14.30 -17.64
N THR A 413 0.74 -13.98 -17.87
CA THR A 413 1.55 -14.62 -18.91
C THR A 413 1.73 -16.11 -18.64
N ASP A 414 2.02 -16.49 -17.39
CA ASP A 414 2.14 -17.89 -16.98
C ASP A 414 0.84 -18.67 -17.22
N ALA A 415 -0.31 -18.07 -16.86
CA ALA A 415 -1.62 -18.67 -17.13
C ALA A 415 -1.87 -18.84 -18.64
N GLU A 416 -1.60 -17.83 -19.47
CA GLU A 416 -1.75 -17.93 -20.93
C GLU A 416 -0.85 -19.02 -21.53
N GLN A 417 0.41 -19.09 -21.11
CA GLN A 417 1.35 -20.12 -21.57
C GLN A 417 0.88 -21.51 -21.16
N TRP A 418 0.42 -21.67 -19.91
CA TRP A 418 -0.15 -22.92 -19.42
C TRP A 418 -1.40 -23.33 -20.23
N MET A 419 -2.33 -22.40 -20.48
CA MET A 419 -3.53 -22.66 -21.28
C MET A 419 -3.22 -23.02 -22.73
N HIS A 420 -2.19 -22.39 -23.31
CA HIS A 420 -1.72 -22.70 -24.65
C HIS A 420 -1.09 -24.09 -24.72
N HIS A 421 -0.20 -24.41 -23.78
CA HIS A 421 0.47 -25.71 -23.70
C HIS A 421 -0.54 -26.86 -23.51
N ARG A 422 -1.61 -26.63 -22.74
CA ARG A 422 -2.71 -27.58 -22.54
C ARG A 422 -3.75 -27.58 -23.67
N GLN A 423 -3.57 -26.76 -24.71
CA GLN A 423 -4.46 -26.67 -25.87
C GLN A 423 -5.93 -26.43 -25.49
N LEU A 424 -6.18 -25.58 -24.49
CA LEU A 424 -7.56 -25.32 -24.06
C LEU A 424 -8.39 -24.68 -25.20
N PRO A 425 -9.68 -25.05 -25.33
CA PRO A 425 -10.66 -24.36 -26.18
C PRO A 425 -10.73 -22.85 -25.90
N GLN A 426 -11.07 -22.05 -26.92
CA GLN A 426 -11.13 -20.59 -26.77
C GLN A 426 -12.15 -20.14 -25.74
N GLU A 427 -13.31 -20.79 -25.65
CA GLU A 427 -14.34 -20.47 -24.66
C GLU A 427 -13.84 -20.64 -23.21
N LEU A 428 -13.05 -21.70 -22.95
CA LEU A 428 -12.44 -21.92 -21.64
C LEU A 428 -11.34 -20.90 -21.36
N LYS A 429 -10.53 -20.54 -22.35
CA LYS A 429 -9.50 -19.49 -22.21
C LYS A 429 -10.14 -18.14 -21.87
N GLU A 430 -11.21 -17.76 -22.55
CA GLU A 430 -11.96 -16.54 -22.26
C GLU A 430 -12.58 -16.57 -20.85
N SER A 431 -13.10 -17.71 -20.43
CA SER A 431 -13.66 -17.89 -19.08
C SER A 431 -12.59 -17.73 -18.00
N VAL A 432 -11.40 -18.31 -18.19
CA VAL A 432 -10.25 -18.15 -17.28
C VAL A 432 -9.79 -16.69 -17.23
N ARG A 433 -9.66 -16.02 -18.39
CA ARG A 433 -9.28 -14.59 -18.45
C ARG A 433 -10.25 -13.70 -17.69
N LYS A 434 -11.56 -13.92 -17.87
CA LYS A 434 -12.61 -13.18 -17.15
C LYS A 434 -12.52 -13.42 -15.64
N HIS A 435 -12.33 -14.67 -15.23
CA HIS A 435 -12.17 -15.00 -13.81
C HIS A 435 -10.93 -14.35 -13.18
N ASP A 436 -9.78 -14.44 -13.84
CA ASP A 436 -8.54 -13.85 -13.33
C ASP A 436 -8.61 -12.32 -13.28
N GLN A 437 -9.26 -11.69 -14.26
CA GLN A 437 -9.51 -10.25 -14.26
C GLN A 437 -10.43 -9.83 -13.12
N PHE A 438 -11.55 -10.52 -12.93
CA PHE A 438 -12.49 -10.25 -11.84
C PHE A 438 -11.81 -10.43 -10.48
N ARG A 439 -11.11 -11.55 -10.28
CA ARG A 439 -10.34 -11.82 -9.06
C ARG A 439 -9.33 -10.72 -8.77
N TRP A 440 -8.63 -10.22 -9.79
CA TRP A 440 -7.68 -9.11 -9.63
C TRP A 440 -8.36 -7.81 -9.21
N ILE A 441 -9.50 -7.45 -9.82
CA ILE A 441 -10.23 -6.23 -9.47
C ILE A 441 -10.78 -6.31 -8.04
N ALA A 442 -11.33 -7.46 -7.65
CA ALA A 442 -11.91 -7.68 -6.33
C ALA A 442 -10.84 -7.68 -5.21
N THR A 443 -9.72 -8.39 -5.42
CA THR A 443 -8.71 -8.63 -4.36
C THR A 443 -7.48 -7.72 -4.46
N ARG A 444 -7.31 -6.99 -5.57
CA ARG A 444 -6.08 -6.25 -5.93
C ARG A 444 -4.81 -7.13 -5.86
N GLY A 445 -4.96 -8.43 -6.10
CA GLY A 445 -3.86 -9.39 -6.07
C GLY A 445 -3.43 -9.85 -4.69
N VAL A 446 -4.21 -9.51 -3.66
CA VAL A 446 -3.94 -9.89 -2.28
C VAL A 446 -4.58 -11.24 -1.99
N ASP A 447 -3.77 -12.18 -1.48
CA ASP A 447 -4.28 -13.44 -0.95
C ASP A 447 -4.60 -13.29 0.55
N GLU A 448 -5.90 -13.12 0.85
CA GLU A 448 -6.41 -12.88 2.20
C GLU A 448 -6.04 -14.01 3.17
N GLU A 449 -6.10 -15.26 2.74
CA GLU A 449 -5.79 -16.42 3.59
C GLU A 449 -4.31 -16.46 3.99
N THR A 450 -3.40 -16.09 3.09
CA THR A 450 -1.97 -16.01 3.40
C THR A 450 -1.67 -14.90 4.40
N ILE A 451 -2.34 -13.74 4.31
CA ILE A 451 -2.21 -12.67 5.31
C ILE A 451 -2.72 -13.14 6.68
N LEU A 452 -3.92 -13.73 6.72
CA LEU A 452 -4.55 -14.18 7.96
C LEU A 452 -3.76 -15.30 8.65
N LYS A 453 -3.10 -16.19 7.90
CA LYS A 453 -2.22 -17.23 8.46
C LYS A 453 -0.97 -16.68 9.16
N GLY A 454 -0.50 -15.48 8.77
CA GLY A 454 0.63 -14.82 9.42
C GLY A 454 0.30 -14.16 10.76
N LEU A 455 -0.99 -14.09 11.13
CA LEU A 455 -1.45 -13.44 12.35
C LEU A 455 -1.66 -14.45 13.51
N PRO A 456 -1.49 -14.03 14.78
CA PRO A 456 -1.93 -14.80 15.93
C PRO A 456 -3.41 -15.20 15.83
N VAL A 457 -3.74 -16.36 16.38
CA VAL A 457 -5.09 -16.97 16.28
C VAL A 457 -6.19 -16.01 16.76
N ASP A 458 -5.97 -15.29 17.86
CA ASP A 458 -6.95 -14.35 18.41
C ASP A 458 -7.26 -13.21 17.44
N LEU A 459 -6.23 -12.58 16.85
CA LEU A 459 -6.41 -11.50 15.88
C LEU A 459 -7.07 -11.99 14.60
N ARG A 460 -6.68 -13.17 14.12
CA ARG A 460 -7.32 -13.81 12.96
C ARG A 460 -8.81 -14.02 13.21
N ARG A 461 -9.19 -14.51 14.39
CA ARG A 461 -10.58 -14.75 14.77
C ARG A 461 -11.37 -13.44 14.82
N ASP A 462 -10.83 -12.41 15.45
CA ASP A 462 -11.50 -11.10 15.59
C ASP A 462 -11.71 -10.42 14.23
N ILE A 463 -10.73 -10.50 13.32
CA ILE A 463 -10.84 -9.98 11.95
C ILE A 463 -11.90 -10.77 11.16
N LYS A 464 -11.82 -12.10 11.17
CA LYS A 464 -12.82 -12.93 10.49
C LYS A 464 -14.22 -12.59 11.00
N ARG A 465 -14.45 -12.60 12.32
CA ARG A 465 -15.72 -12.21 12.95
C ARG A 465 -16.21 -10.86 12.45
N HIS A 466 -15.35 -9.84 12.41
CA HIS A 466 -15.73 -8.51 11.94
C HIS A 466 -16.20 -8.51 10.47
N LEU A 467 -15.57 -9.30 9.60
CA LEU A 467 -15.90 -9.38 8.18
C LEU A 467 -17.20 -10.16 7.90
N CYS A 468 -17.45 -11.26 8.64
CA CYS A 468 -18.56 -12.17 8.33
C CYS A 468 -19.79 -12.03 9.24
N LEU A 469 -19.69 -11.50 10.46
CA LEU A 469 -20.79 -11.60 11.44
C LEU A 469 -22.10 -11.00 10.91
N ASP A 470 -22.04 -9.81 10.31
CA ASP A 470 -23.22 -9.14 9.76
C ASP A 470 -23.82 -9.91 8.57
N LEU A 471 -22.99 -10.62 7.81
CA LEU A 471 -23.43 -11.43 6.66
C LEU A 471 -24.08 -12.73 7.12
N VAL A 472 -23.47 -13.39 8.11
CA VAL A 472 -24.02 -14.60 8.74
C VAL A 472 -25.35 -14.28 9.41
N ARG A 473 -25.47 -13.15 10.13
CA ARG A 473 -26.74 -12.75 10.78
C ARG A 473 -27.86 -12.39 9.81
N ARG A 474 -27.57 -12.01 8.56
CA ARG A 474 -28.62 -11.81 7.54
C ARG A 474 -29.37 -13.11 7.25
N VAL A 475 -28.71 -14.25 7.43
CA VAL A 475 -29.33 -15.56 7.30
C VAL A 475 -30.19 -15.80 8.56
N PRO A 476 -31.54 -15.85 8.43
CA PRO A 476 -32.42 -15.87 9.60
C PRO A 476 -32.29 -17.11 10.49
N LEU A 477 -31.66 -18.16 9.95
CA LEU A 477 -31.27 -19.37 10.68
C LEU A 477 -30.20 -19.08 11.74
N PHE A 478 -29.19 -18.29 11.37
CA PHE A 478 -28.02 -18.02 12.19
C PHE A 478 -28.25 -16.87 13.18
N ASP A 479 -29.17 -15.96 12.87
CA ASP A 479 -29.57 -14.87 13.79
C ASP A 479 -30.08 -15.37 15.16
N GLN A 480 -30.60 -16.60 15.24
CA GLN A 480 -31.07 -17.20 16.50
C GLN A 480 -30.03 -18.05 17.22
N MET A 481 -28.82 -18.16 16.67
CA MET A 481 -27.74 -18.93 17.26
C MET A 481 -27.03 -18.12 18.34
N ASP A 482 -26.40 -18.84 19.27
CA ASP A 482 -25.54 -18.20 20.25
C ASP A 482 -24.26 -17.65 19.61
N GLU A 483 -23.74 -16.57 20.18
CA GLU A 483 -22.53 -15.89 19.69
C GLU A 483 -21.35 -16.83 19.50
N ARG A 484 -21.19 -17.86 20.34
CA ARG A 484 -20.09 -18.84 20.25
C ARG A 484 -20.19 -19.72 19.01
N MET A 485 -21.41 -20.06 18.60
CA MET A 485 -21.64 -20.83 17.37
C MET A 485 -21.42 -19.95 16.14
N LEU A 486 -21.90 -18.71 16.17
CA LEU A 486 -21.62 -17.72 15.13
C LEU A 486 -20.12 -17.49 14.94
N ASP A 487 -19.36 -17.40 16.04
CA ASP A 487 -17.90 -17.31 16.02
C ASP A 487 -17.25 -18.51 15.33
N ALA A 488 -17.71 -19.72 15.65
CA ALA A 488 -17.16 -20.95 15.08
C ALA A 488 -17.44 -21.07 13.57
N ILE A 489 -18.60 -20.58 13.10
CA ILE A 489 -18.94 -20.49 11.68
C ILE A 489 -18.05 -19.44 11.01
N CYS A 490 -17.97 -18.24 11.60
CA CYS A 490 -17.19 -17.13 11.08
C CYS A 490 -15.70 -17.44 10.90
N GLU A 491 -15.11 -18.24 11.79
CA GLU A 491 -13.72 -18.68 11.67
C GLU A 491 -13.47 -19.58 10.43
N ARG A 492 -14.50 -20.32 9.99
CA ARG A 492 -14.42 -21.34 8.94
C ARG A 492 -14.87 -20.86 7.56
N LEU A 493 -15.52 -19.71 7.47
CA LEU A 493 -15.90 -19.13 6.19
C LEU A 493 -14.67 -18.78 5.35
N LYS A 494 -14.78 -19.05 4.04
CA LYS A 494 -13.78 -18.74 3.02
C LYS A 494 -14.40 -17.88 1.92
N PRO A 495 -13.71 -16.86 1.40
CA PRO A 495 -14.23 -16.07 0.29
C PRO A 495 -14.34 -16.91 -1.00
N ALA A 496 -15.39 -16.69 -1.77
CA ALA A 496 -15.67 -17.34 -3.05
C ALA A 496 -16.07 -16.29 -4.10
N LEU A 497 -15.52 -16.40 -5.30
CA LEU A 497 -15.74 -15.47 -6.42
C LEU A 497 -16.21 -16.24 -7.65
N CYS A 498 -17.35 -15.85 -8.20
CA CYS A 498 -17.92 -16.45 -9.39
C CYS A 498 -18.14 -15.39 -10.47
N THR A 499 -17.70 -15.67 -11.70
CA THR A 499 -17.99 -14.81 -12.85
C THR A 499 -19.39 -15.05 -13.39
N GLU A 500 -19.93 -14.12 -14.15
CA GLU A 500 -21.23 -14.26 -14.83
C GLU A 500 -21.30 -15.54 -15.70
N GLY A 501 -22.45 -16.19 -15.70
CA GLY A 501 -22.74 -17.36 -16.53
C GLY A 501 -22.18 -18.68 -15.99
N THR A 502 -21.48 -18.67 -14.84
CA THR A 502 -20.92 -19.87 -14.22
C THR A 502 -21.99 -20.68 -13.51
N PHE A 503 -21.92 -22.00 -13.66
CA PHE A 503 -22.77 -22.92 -12.91
C PHE A 503 -22.07 -23.26 -11.61
N LEU A 504 -22.64 -22.83 -10.48
CA LEU A 504 -22.10 -23.10 -9.16
C LEU A 504 -22.39 -24.55 -8.75
N VAL A 505 -23.60 -25.01 -9.04
CA VAL A 505 -24.04 -26.40 -8.82
C VAL A 505 -25.13 -26.73 -9.83
N ARG A 506 -25.18 -27.98 -10.33
CA ARG A 506 -26.28 -28.47 -11.16
C ARG A 506 -27.18 -29.40 -10.37
N GLU A 507 -28.44 -29.50 -10.78
CA GLU A 507 -29.39 -30.46 -10.22
C GLU A 507 -28.80 -31.88 -10.35
N GLY A 508 -28.69 -32.59 -9.21
CA GLY A 508 -28.07 -33.92 -9.11
C GLY A 508 -26.61 -33.94 -8.62
N ASP A 509 -25.86 -32.84 -8.75
CA ASP A 509 -24.45 -32.76 -8.33
C ASP A 509 -24.32 -32.85 -6.80
N PRO A 510 -23.26 -33.46 -6.25
CA PRO A 510 -23.02 -33.44 -4.81
C PRO A 510 -22.78 -32.02 -4.30
N VAL A 511 -23.48 -31.63 -3.23
CA VAL A 511 -23.31 -30.32 -2.60
C VAL A 511 -22.11 -30.37 -1.64
N ASN A 512 -21.03 -29.68 -1.99
CA ASN A 512 -19.77 -29.69 -1.21
C ASN A 512 -19.66 -28.50 -0.25
N GLU A 513 -20.34 -27.40 -0.56
CA GLU A 513 -20.26 -26.15 0.19
C GLU A 513 -21.60 -25.41 0.16
N MET A 514 -21.83 -24.65 1.22
CA MET A 514 -22.95 -23.73 1.36
C MET A 514 -22.43 -22.32 1.08
N LEU A 515 -23.06 -21.60 0.15
CA LEU A 515 -22.60 -20.27 -0.28
C LEU A 515 -23.55 -19.18 0.22
N PHE A 516 -22.99 -18.15 0.83
CA PHE A 516 -23.68 -16.97 1.34
C PHE A 516 -23.39 -15.78 0.43
N ILE A 517 -24.42 -15.26 -0.22
CA ILE A 517 -24.24 -14.25 -1.28
C ILE A 517 -24.11 -12.87 -0.65
N ILE A 518 -22.97 -12.21 -0.91
CA ILE A 518 -22.67 -10.86 -0.43
C ILE A 518 -23.09 -9.84 -1.49
N ARG A 519 -22.73 -10.13 -2.74
CA ARG A 519 -22.98 -9.30 -3.91
C ARG A 519 -23.27 -10.18 -5.13
N GLY A 520 -24.04 -9.63 -6.06
CA GLY A 520 -24.44 -10.31 -7.28
C GLY A 520 -25.71 -11.13 -7.13
N HIS A 521 -26.11 -11.75 -8.24
CA HIS A 521 -27.35 -12.53 -8.32
C HIS A 521 -27.10 -13.86 -9.01
N LEU A 522 -27.79 -14.89 -8.53
CA LEU A 522 -27.84 -16.23 -9.11
C LEU A 522 -29.28 -16.54 -9.53
N ASP A 523 -29.45 -17.22 -10.65
CA ASP A 523 -30.71 -17.86 -11.00
C ASP A 523 -30.64 -19.32 -10.54
N SER A 524 -31.67 -19.75 -9.80
CA SER A 524 -31.82 -21.11 -9.29
C SER A 524 -33.07 -21.74 -9.87
N TYR A 525 -32.93 -22.85 -10.59
CA TYR A 525 -34.05 -23.53 -11.23
C TYR A 525 -33.97 -25.05 -11.12
N THR A 526 -35.12 -25.71 -11.15
CA THR A 526 -35.23 -27.18 -11.10
C THR A 526 -36.28 -27.67 -12.08
N THR A 527 -35.98 -28.83 -12.67
CA THR A 527 -36.90 -29.59 -13.53
C THR A 527 -37.46 -30.82 -12.81
N ASN A 528 -37.10 -31.00 -11.54
CA ASN A 528 -37.46 -32.15 -10.73
C ASN A 528 -37.17 -33.48 -11.45
N GLY A 529 -35.92 -33.64 -11.89
CA GLY A 529 -35.46 -34.81 -12.63
C GLY A 529 -35.99 -34.90 -14.07
N GLY A 530 -36.18 -33.77 -14.76
CA GLY A 530 -36.61 -33.75 -16.17
C GLY A 530 -38.10 -34.00 -16.39
N ARG A 531 -38.94 -33.76 -15.38
CA ARG A 531 -40.38 -33.98 -15.48
C ARG A 531 -41.04 -32.98 -16.42
N THR A 532 -41.74 -33.48 -17.44
CA THR A 532 -42.44 -32.65 -18.42
C THR A 532 -43.50 -31.75 -17.74
N GLY A 533 -43.45 -30.44 -18.03
CA GLY A 533 -44.37 -29.45 -17.47
C GLY A 533 -44.06 -28.97 -16.05
N PHE A 534 -42.92 -29.35 -15.46
CA PHE A 534 -42.48 -28.84 -14.15
C PHE A 534 -41.20 -27.99 -14.32
N PHE A 535 -41.34 -26.68 -14.14
CA PHE A 535 -40.20 -25.75 -14.09
C PHE A 535 -40.44 -24.77 -12.94
N ASN A 536 -39.54 -24.79 -11.96
CA ASN A 536 -39.55 -23.82 -10.87
C ASN A 536 -38.24 -23.04 -10.92
N SER A 537 -38.32 -21.72 -11.03
CA SER A 537 -37.17 -20.81 -10.97
C SER A 537 -37.33 -19.78 -9.86
N CYS A 538 -36.22 -19.38 -9.28
CA CYS A 538 -36.14 -18.27 -8.34
C CYS A 538 -34.78 -17.58 -8.51
N ARG A 539 -34.69 -16.31 -8.08
CA ARG A 539 -33.45 -15.55 -8.07
C ARG A 539 -32.95 -15.46 -6.64
N ILE A 540 -31.66 -15.73 -6.45
CA ILE A 540 -30.92 -15.66 -5.18
C ILE A 540 -30.06 -14.40 -5.25
N GLY A 541 -30.17 -13.52 -4.27
CA GLY A 541 -29.47 -12.24 -4.25
C GLY A 541 -28.66 -12.01 -2.97
N PRO A 542 -28.18 -10.78 -2.75
CA PRO A 542 -27.43 -10.43 -1.55
C PRO A 542 -28.22 -10.70 -0.25
N GLY A 543 -27.63 -11.48 0.65
CA GLY A 543 -28.25 -11.92 1.91
C GLY A 543 -28.93 -13.30 1.85
N ASP A 544 -29.12 -13.85 0.65
CA ASP A 544 -29.59 -15.22 0.46
C ASP A 544 -28.42 -16.23 0.46
N PHE A 545 -28.74 -17.52 0.47
CA PHE A 545 -27.76 -18.60 0.44
C PHE A 545 -28.20 -19.77 -0.46
N CYS A 546 -27.25 -20.60 -0.88
CA CYS A 546 -27.52 -21.86 -1.57
C CYS A 546 -26.73 -23.03 -0.95
N GLY A 547 -27.13 -24.27 -1.25
CA GLY A 547 -26.60 -25.49 -0.62
C GLY A 547 -27.28 -25.84 0.71
N GLU A 548 -28.58 -25.54 0.82
CA GLU A 548 -29.38 -25.77 2.03
C GLU A 548 -29.53 -27.26 2.39
N GLU A 549 -29.33 -28.15 1.41
CA GLU A 549 -29.30 -29.60 1.56
C GLU A 549 -28.23 -30.06 2.55
N LEU A 550 -27.08 -29.38 2.58
CA LEU A 550 -25.99 -29.67 3.51
C LEU A 550 -26.39 -29.46 4.96
N LEU A 551 -27.33 -28.55 5.23
CA LEU A 551 -27.78 -28.32 6.60
C LEU A 551 -28.52 -29.54 7.13
N THR A 552 -29.46 -30.11 6.36
CA THR A 552 -30.16 -31.33 6.79
C THR A 552 -29.24 -32.52 6.98
N TRP A 553 -28.22 -32.65 6.12
CA TRP A 553 -27.21 -33.68 6.24
C TRP A 553 -26.31 -33.48 7.47
N ALA A 554 -25.80 -32.27 7.70
CA ALA A 554 -24.90 -31.98 8.82
C ALA A 554 -25.60 -32.07 10.19
N LEU A 555 -26.92 -31.83 10.22
CA LEU A 555 -27.74 -31.94 11.43
C LEU A 555 -28.17 -33.36 11.76
N ASP A 556 -28.00 -34.33 10.86
CA ASP A 556 -28.29 -35.73 11.16
C ASP A 556 -27.34 -36.23 12.25
N PRO A 557 -27.82 -36.86 13.36
CA PRO A 557 -26.97 -37.45 14.38
C PRO A 557 -25.99 -38.50 13.83
N ARG A 558 -26.33 -39.16 12.71
CA ARG A 558 -25.50 -40.15 12.04
C ARG A 558 -25.41 -39.81 10.54
N PRO A 559 -24.72 -38.71 10.20
CA PRO A 559 -24.69 -38.23 8.83
C PRO A 559 -23.97 -39.25 7.94
N SER A 560 -24.61 -39.63 6.83
CA SER A 560 -24.02 -40.57 5.88
C SER A 560 -22.70 -40.02 5.33
N VAL A 561 -21.77 -40.90 4.94
CA VAL A 561 -20.49 -40.47 4.31
C VAL A 561 -20.75 -39.80 2.96
N ILE A 562 -21.89 -40.07 2.33
CA ILE A 562 -22.26 -39.54 1.03
C ILE A 562 -22.88 -38.16 1.21
N LEU A 563 -22.38 -37.18 0.45
CA LEU A 563 -22.93 -35.82 0.42
C LEU A 563 -24.29 -35.79 -0.29
N PRO A 564 -25.20 -34.91 0.13
CA PRO A 564 -26.50 -34.79 -0.51
C PRO A 564 -26.36 -34.25 -1.95
N SER A 565 -27.18 -34.77 -2.86
CA SER A 565 -27.31 -34.22 -4.21
C SER A 565 -28.11 -32.92 -4.20
N SER A 566 -27.69 -31.96 -5.02
CA SER A 566 -28.38 -30.68 -5.20
C SER A 566 -29.75 -30.88 -5.83
N THR A 567 -30.76 -30.23 -5.26
CA THR A 567 -32.13 -30.30 -5.79
C THR A 567 -32.38 -29.32 -6.94
N ARG A 568 -31.47 -28.36 -7.15
CA ARG A 568 -31.62 -27.26 -8.12
C ARG A 568 -30.29 -26.98 -8.82
N THR A 569 -30.38 -26.40 -10.01
CA THR A 569 -29.24 -25.82 -10.70
C THR A 569 -29.13 -24.34 -10.31
N ALA A 570 -27.97 -23.91 -9.80
CA ALA A 570 -27.67 -22.51 -9.51
C ALA A 570 -26.64 -21.97 -10.50
N LYS A 571 -27.01 -20.93 -11.24
CA LYS A 571 -26.18 -20.27 -12.25
C LYS A 571 -26.04 -18.79 -11.94
N SER A 572 -24.84 -18.24 -12.04
CA SER A 572 -24.63 -16.80 -11.85
C SER A 572 -25.17 -15.99 -13.03
N VAL A 573 -25.86 -14.90 -12.70
CA VAL A 573 -26.39 -13.91 -13.65
C VAL A 573 -25.47 -12.70 -13.73
N SER A 574 -24.75 -12.41 -12.64
CA SER A 574 -23.74 -11.36 -12.58
C SER A 574 -22.46 -11.92 -11.98
N GLU A 575 -21.41 -11.11 -11.93
CA GLU A 575 -20.30 -11.35 -11.02
C GLU A 575 -20.82 -11.44 -9.58
N VAL A 576 -20.41 -12.48 -8.86
CA VAL A 576 -20.90 -12.83 -7.53
C VAL A 576 -19.73 -12.94 -6.57
N GLU A 577 -19.87 -12.26 -5.43
CA GLU A 577 -18.99 -12.37 -4.28
C GLU A 577 -19.76 -13.08 -3.17
N ALA A 578 -19.21 -14.17 -2.65
CA ALA A 578 -19.85 -15.00 -1.65
C ALA A 578 -18.86 -15.46 -0.57
N PHE A 579 -19.39 -15.91 0.56
CA PHE A 579 -18.62 -16.74 1.50
C PHE A 579 -19.06 -18.20 1.37
N ALA A 580 -18.10 -19.11 1.30
CA ALA A 580 -18.31 -20.54 1.29
C ALA A 580 -18.07 -21.13 2.69
N LEU A 581 -18.98 -22.01 3.12
CA LEU A 581 -18.81 -22.90 4.26
C LEU A 581 -18.79 -24.34 3.74
N SER A 582 -17.66 -25.04 3.93
CA SER A 582 -17.52 -26.41 3.45
C SER A 582 -18.41 -27.38 4.23
N ALA A 583 -18.78 -28.51 3.60
CA ALA A 583 -19.55 -29.56 4.26
C ALA A 583 -18.86 -30.10 5.52
N GLU A 584 -17.54 -30.28 5.48
CA GLU A 584 -16.72 -30.74 6.62
C GLU A 584 -16.77 -29.74 7.78
N ASP A 585 -16.61 -28.45 7.46
CA ASP A 585 -16.66 -27.36 8.44
C ASP A 585 -18.06 -27.24 9.05
N LEU A 586 -19.12 -27.36 8.24
CA LEU A 586 -20.49 -27.34 8.71
C LEU A 586 -20.79 -28.54 9.63
N LYS A 587 -20.34 -29.75 9.26
CA LYS A 587 -20.46 -30.96 10.10
C LYS A 587 -19.72 -30.79 11.42
N PHE A 588 -18.53 -30.21 11.41
CA PHE A 588 -17.79 -29.90 12.63
C PHE A 588 -18.60 -28.99 13.56
N VAL A 589 -19.13 -27.88 13.03
CA VAL A 589 -19.97 -26.95 13.82
C VAL A 589 -21.23 -27.65 14.33
N ALA A 590 -21.92 -28.44 13.49
CA ALA A 590 -23.10 -29.19 13.87
C ALA A 590 -22.83 -30.16 15.04
N SER A 591 -21.70 -30.88 15.00
CA SER A 591 -21.33 -31.81 16.07
C SER A 591 -21.03 -31.14 17.41
N GLN A 592 -20.53 -29.90 17.40
CA GLN A 592 -20.12 -29.20 18.62
C GLN A 592 -21.27 -28.47 19.32
N PHE A 593 -22.30 -28.06 18.59
CA PHE A 593 -23.35 -27.20 19.14
C PHE A 593 -24.74 -27.82 19.06
N ARG A 594 -25.13 -28.56 20.11
CA ARG A 594 -26.43 -29.25 20.27
C ARG A 594 -27.68 -28.38 20.03
N ARG A 595 -27.57 -27.04 20.16
CA ARG A 595 -28.68 -26.08 19.87
C ARG A 595 -29.11 -26.05 18.40
N LEU A 596 -28.25 -26.51 17.48
CA LEU A 596 -28.58 -26.72 16.08
C LEU A 596 -29.74 -27.71 15.87
N HIS A 597 -30.05 -28.56 16.86
CA HIS A 597 -31.13 -29.55 16.83
C HIS A 597 -32.48 -29.03 17.37
N SER A 598 -32.61 -27.73 17.65
CA SER A 598 -33.83 -27.15 18.24
C SER A 598 -35.06 -27.20 17.32
N LYS A 599 -36.23 -27.48 17.90
CA LYS A 599 -37.54 -27.42 17.21
C LYS A 599 -37.80 -26.05 16.56
N GLN A 600 -37.37 -24.96 17.21
CA GLN A 600 -37.53 -23.60 16.69
C GLN A 600 -36.74 -23.38 15.39
N LEU A 601 -35.52 -23.93 15.35
CA LEU A 601 -34.62 -23.86 14.21
C LEU A 601 -35.15 -24.69 13.03
N ARG A 602 -35.76 -25.86 13.30
CA ARG A 602 -36.48 -26.68 12.31
C ARG A 602 -37.64 -25.93 11.64
N HIS A 603 -38.41 -25.17 12.42
CA HIS A 603 -39.50 -24.35 11.86
C HIS A 603 -38.99 -23.21 10.98
N LYS A 604 -37.94 -22.50 11.41
CA LYS A 604 -37.30 -21.47 10.59
C LYS A 604 -36.70 -22.05 9.32
N PHE A 605 -36.02 -23.19 9.41
CA PHE A 605 -35.47 -23.86 8.23
C PHE A 605 -36.57 -24.17 7.20
N ARG A 606 -37.67 -24.79 7.62
CA ARG A 606 -38.84 -25.04 6.74
C ARG A 606 -39.38 -23.75 6.13
N PHE A 607 -39.41 -22.66 6.90
CA PHE A 607 -39.94 -21.40 6.43
C PHE A 607 -39.03 -20.70 5.41
N TYR A 608 -37.70 -20.78 5.55
CA TYR A 608 -36.75 -20.10 4.65
C TYR A 608 -36.24 -20.97 3.50
N SER A 609 -36.29 -22.30 3.63
CA SER A 609 -35.85 -23.21 2.58
C SER A 609 -36.70 -23.06 1.31
N HIS A 610 -36.01 -22.87 0.18
CA HIS A 610 -36.67 -22.80 -1.12
C HIS A 610 -37.31 -24.14 -1.49
N HIS A 611 -36.69 -25.25 -1.10
CA HIS A 611 -37.23 -26.59 -1.30
C HIS A 611 -38.55 -26.78 -0.54
N TRP A 612 -38.60 -26.45 0.76
CA TRP A 612 -39.82 -26.58 1.57
C TRP A 612 -40.95 -25.66 1.10
N ARG A 613 -40.64 -24.41 0.73
CA ARG A 613 -41.61 -23.47 0.13
C ARG A 613 -42.20 -24.01 -1.17
N THR A 614 -41.36 -24.58 -2.03
CA THR A 614 -41.80 -25.16 -3.30
C THR A 614 -42.71 -26.36 -3.06
N TRP A 615 -42.30 -27.28 -2.18
CA TRP A 615 -43.12 -28.43 -1.80
C TRP A 615 -44.48 -28.01 -1.23
N ALA A 616 -44.50 -27.05 -0.30
CA ALA A 616 -45.73 -26.53 0.30
C ALA A 616 -46.64 -25.87 -0.75
N ALA A 617 -46.08 -25.04 -1.64
CA ALA A 617 -46.83 -24.42 -2.72
C ALA A 617 -47.45 -25.47 -3.66
N CYS A 618 -46.68 -26.47 -4.07
CA CYS A 618 -47.18 -27.56 -4.90
C CYS A 618 -48.25 -28.39 -4.19
N PHE A 619 -48.09 -28.65 -2.89
CA PHE A 619 -49.07 -29.37 -2.09
C PHE A 619 -50.40 -28.60 -1.99
N VAL A 620 -50.35 -27.30 -1.72
CA VAL A 620 -51.54 -26.43 -1.68
C VAL A 620 -52.20 -26.34 -3.04
N GLN A 621 -51.43 -26.16 -4.12
CA GLN A 621 -51.94 -26.14 -5.49
C GLN A 621 -52.63 -27.46 -5.85
N ALA A 622 -52.04 -28.59 -5.47
CA ALA A 622 -52.59 -29.92 -5.67
C ALA A 622 -53.92 -30.11 -4.91
N ALA A 623 -53.95 -29.71 -3.63
CA ALA A 623 -55.16 -29.76 -2.81
C ALA A 623 -56.27 -28.88 -3.40
N TRP A 624 -55.93 -27.68 -3.85
CA TRP A 624 -56.86 -26.75 -4.51
C TRP A 624 -57.42 -27.32 -5.82
N ARG A 625 -56.57 -27.91 -6.68
CA ARG A 625 -57.02 -28.57 -7.91
C ARG A 625 -57.98 -29.73 -7.61
N ARG A 626 -57.68 -30.54 -6.59
CA ARG A 626 -58.59 -31.61 -6.12
C ARG A 626 -59.92 -31.08 -5.61
N PHE A 627 -59.91 -29.97 -4.88
CA PHE A 627 -61.12 -29.30 -4.41
C PHE A 627 -61.95 -28.76 -5.58
N LYS A 628 -61.31 -28.03 -6.51
CA LYS A 628 -61.96 -27.48 -7.71
C LYS A 628 -62.62 -28.59 -8.54
N LYS A 629 -61.90 -29.69 -8.79
CA LYS A 629 -62.44 -30.86 -9.50
C LYS A 629 -63.64 -31.48 -8.77
N ARG A 630 -63.57 -31.60 -7.43
CA ARG A 630 -64.72 -32.08 -6.62
C ARG A 630 -65.92 -31.14 -6.71
N LYS A 631 -65.70 -29.83 -6.70
CA LYS A 631 -66.75 -28.81 -6.83
C LYS A 631 -67.38 -28.82 -8.22
N GLU A 632 -66.59 -28.97 -9.29
CA GLU A 632 -67.06 -29.10 -10.67
C GLU A 632 -67.88 -30.39 -10.86
N VAL A 633 -67.40 -31.53 -10.34
CA VAL A 633 -68.15 -32.80 -10.38
C VAL A 633 -69.44 -32.73 -9.56
N ALA A 634 -69.42 -32.07 -8.40
CA ALA A 634 -70.65 -31.85 -7.61
C ALA A 634 -71.64 -30.91 -8.32
N GLY A 635 -71.14 -29.88 -9.01
CA GLY A 635 -71.95 -29.00 -9.85
C GLY A 635 -72.60 -29.72 -11.03
N LEU A 636 -71.83 -30.57 -11.73
CA LEU A 636 -72.35 -31.42 -12.82
C LEU A 636 -73.41 -32.39 -12.31
N LYS A 637 -73.19 -33.05 -11.16
CA LYS A 637 -74.18 -33.93 -10.53
C LYS A 637 -75.46 -33.21 -10.10
N ALA A 638 -75.35 -31.97 -9.60
CA ALA A 638 -76.51 -31.16 -9.26
C ALA A 638 -77.31 -30.72 -10.50
N GLN A 639 -76.63 -30.49 -11.62
CA GLN A 639 -77.26 -30.17 -12.90
C GLN A 639 -77.94 -31.40 -13.53
N GLU A 640 -77.34 -32.60 -13.40
CA GLU A 640 -77.93 -33.88 -13.78
C GLU A 640 -79.16 -34.23 -12.92
N SER A 641 -79.13 -33.97 -11.60
CA SER A 641 -80.29 -34.20 -10.74
C SER A 641 -81.45 -33.26 -11.05
N LEU A 642 -81.17 -31.97 -11.34
CA LEU A 642 -82.18 -31.01 -11.79
C LEU A 642 -82.82 -31.41 -13.13
N THR A 643 -82.04 -32.01 -14.05
CA THR A 643 -82.59 -32.53 -15.32
C THR A 643 -83.35 -33.85 -15.18
N GLN A 644 -83.06 -34.64 -14.13
CA GLN A 644 -83.83 -35.83 -13.77
C GLN A 644 -85.17 -35.49 -13.09
N ASP A 645 -85.20 -34.50 -12.20
CA ASP A 645 -86.44 -34.06 -11.54
C ASP A 645 -87.42 -33.40 -12.53
N VAL A 646 -86.92 -32.66 -13.53
CA VAL A 646 -87.75 -32.15 -14.64
C VAL A 646 -88.32 -33.29 -15.50
N LYS A 647 -87.59 -34.40 -15.68
CA LYS A 647 -88.08 -35.59 -16.40
C LYS A 647 -89.00 -36.49 -15.57
N ALA A 648 -88.97 -36.39 -14.24
CA ALA A 648 -89.84 -37.15 -13.34
C ALA A 648 -91.22 -36.49 -13.16
N ALA A 649 -91.33 -35.17 -13.35
CA ALA A 649 -92.61 -34.44 -13.29
C ALA A 649 -93.52 -34.68 -14.52
N GLU A 650 -93.04 -35.34 -15.58
CA GLU A 650 -93.76 -35.52 -16.85
C GLU A 650 -94.33 -36.94 -17.09
N LYS A 651 -94.36 -37.83 -16.09
CA LYS A 651 -94.93 -39.19 -16.27
C LYS A 651 -95.98 -39.56 -15.21
N VAL A 652 -97.22 -39.62 -15.66
CA VAL A 652 -98.39 -40.27 -15.00
C VAL A 652 -98.18 -41.80 -15.00
N PRO A 653 -98.57 -42.56 -13.95
CA PRO A 653 -98.31 -43.99 -13.88
C PRO A 653 -99.48 -44.85 -14.40
N THR A 654 -99.17 -45.83 -15.24
CA THR A 654 -100.01 -47.03 -15.43
C THR A 654 -99.18 -48.31 -15.26
N SER A 655 -99.50 -48.97 -14.15
CA SER A 655 -99.56 -50.41 -13.84
C SER A 655 -98.37 -51.37 -14.02
N SER A 656 -98.39 -52.32 -13.08
CA SER A 656 -97.84 -53.69 -13.10
C SER A 656 -96.40 -53.91 -12.63
N GLY A 657 -96.27 -54.08 -11.32
CA GLY A 657 -95.10 -54.59 -10.63
C GLY A 657 -94.94 -56.10 -10.79
N LEU A 658 -94.10 -56.50 -11.73
CA LEU A 658 -93.26 -57.71 -11.62
C LEU A 658 -92.12 -57.73 -12.66
N ALA A 659 -92.13 -56.81 -13.63
CA ALA A 659 -91.05 -56.66 -14.62
C ALA A 659 -89.90 -55.71 -14.21
N SER A 660 -90.03 -54.98 -13.09
CA SER A 660 -89.06 -53.96 -12.63
C SER A 660 -87.84 -54.55 -11.89
N TYR A 661 -88.00 -55.74 -11.28
CA TYR A 661 -86.91 -56.37 -10.52
C TYR A 661 -85.91 -57.11 -11.42
N ALA A 662 -86.34 -57.61 -12.58
CA ALA A 662 -85.47 -58.32 -13.53
C ALA A 662 -84.54 -57.37 -14.31
N THR A 663 -85.00 -56.15 -14.61
CA THR A 663 -84.17 -55.12 -15.28
C THR A 663 -83.12 -54.50 -14.35
N ARG A 664 -83.37 -54.49 -13.03
CA ARG A 664 -82.38 -54.00 -12.04
C ARG A 664 -81.23 -54.97 -11.77
N MET A 665 -81.48 -56.29 -11.84
CA MET A 665 -80.40 -57.28 -11.70
C MET A 665 -79.60 -57.48 -13.00
N ALA A 666 -80.22 -57.38 -14.18
CA ALA A 666 -79.52 -57.51 -15.47
C ALA A 666 -78.58 -56.33 -15.79
N ALA A 667 -78.75 -55.17 -15.13
CA ALA A 667 -77.81 -54.05 -15.21
C ALA A 667 -76.59 -54.20 -14.28
N SER A 668 -76.59 -55.18 -13.36
CA SER A 668 -75.51 -55.37 -12.37
C SER A 668 -74.41 -56.37 -12.76
N THR A 669 -74.55 -57.06 -13.91
CA THR A 669 -73.63 -58.16 -14.32
C THR A 669 -73.02 -58.01 -15.71
N ARG A 670 -73.07 -56.82 -16.33
CA ARG A 670 -72.31 -56.51 -17.56
C ARG A 670 -71.63 -55.13 -17.51
N ILE A 671 -70.65 -54.96 -16.61
CA ILE A 671 -69.53 -54.02 -16.80
C ILE A 671 -68.26 -54.70 -16.28
N GLY A 672 -67.79 -55.70 -17.02
CA GLY A 672 -66.44 -56.22 -16.96
C GLY A 672 -65.90 -56.20 -18.38
N GLY A 673 -64.97 -55.30 -18.68
CA GLY A 673 -64.28 -55.23 -19.96
C GLY A 673 -64.09 -53.82 -20.52
N GLY A 674 -62.89 -53.26 -20.31
CA GLY A 674 -62.24 -52.36 -21.26
C GLY A 674 -62.83 -50.96 -21.47
N HIS A 675 -62.58 -50.04 -20.53
CA HIS A 675 -62.40 -48.63 -20.88
C HIS A 675 -61.06 -48.13 -20.34
N SER A 676 -60.16 -47.87 -21.28
CA SER A 676 -58.96 -47.06 -21.16
C SER A 676 -59.13 -45.89 -20.20
N HIS A 677 -58.29 -45.85 -19.15
CA HIS A 677 -58.08 -44.68 -18.34
C HIS A 677 -57.82 -43.44 -19.22
N PRO A 678 -58.63 -42.37 -19.12
CA PRO A 678 -58.17 -41.06 -19.56
C PRO A 678 -57.09 -40.59 -18.58
N GLY A 679 -55.87 -40.52 -19.10
CA GLY A 679 -54.68 -39.81 -18.64
C GLY A 679 -54.70 -39.10 -17.28
N SER A 680 -53.85 -39.61 -16.39
CA SER A 680 -52.61 -38.91 -15.96
C SER A 680 -52.66 -37.57 -15.20
N ASP A 681 -53.81 -37.02 -14.79
CA ASP A 681 -53.76 -35.80 -13.94
C ASP A 681 -53.79 -36.10 -12.43
N SER A 682 -54.24 -37.29 -12.02
CA SER A 682 -54.30 -37.65 -10.59
C SER A 682 -53.02 -38.30 -10.07
N SER A 683 -52.23 -38.96 -10.92
CA SER A 683 -50.91 -39.50 -10.56
C SER A 683 -49.84 -38.41 -10.48
N ALA A 684 -50.10 -37.24 -11.07
CA ALA A 684 -49.14 -36.16 -11.13
C ALA A 684 -48.77 -35.57 -9.74
N ILE A 685 -49.61 -35.78 -8.73
CA ILE A 685 -49.41 -35.23 -7.37
C ILE A 685 -48.73 -36.24 -6.43
N ALA A 686 -48.71 -37.53 -6.78
CA ALA A 686 -48.14 -38.58 -5.93
C ALA A 686 -46.59 -38.61 -5.93
N SER A 687 -45.93 -37.74 -6.70
CA SER A 687 -44.48 -37.81 -6.96
C SER A 687 -43.64 -36.63 -6.46
N LEU A 688 -44.21 -35.69 -5.69
CA LEU A 688 -43.39 -34.73 -4.95
C LEU A 688 -42.97 -35.36 -3.63
N GLN A 689 -41.76 -35.91 -3.62
CA GLN A 689 -41.16 -36.48 -2.43
C GLN A 689 -41.07 -35.38 -1.37
N LYS A 690 -41.60 -35.68 -0.17
CA LYS A 690 -41.49 -34.77 0.97
C LYS A 690 -40.00 -34.52 1.22
N PRO A 691 -39.55 -33.25 1.36
CA PRO A 691 -38.16 -32.98 1.68
C PRO A 691 -37.75 -33.73 2.94
N ALA A 692 -36.53 -34.29 2.95
CA ALA A 692 -36.02 -35.05 4.09
C ALA A 692 -36.02 -34.18 5.36
N GLU A 693 -36.49 -34.74 6.47
CA GLU A 693 -36.44 -34.08 7.76
C GLU A 693 -35.25 -34.63 8.52
N PRO A 694 -34.41 -33.78 9.12
CA PRO A 694 -33.39 -34.27 10.05
C PRO A 694 -34.10 -34.95 11.22
N ASP A 695 -33.75 -36.21 11.46
CA ASP A 695 -34.29 -37.03 12.53
C ASP A 695 -33.54 -36.70 13.83
N PHE A 696 -34.25 -36.10 14.78
CA PHE A 696 -33.73 -35.71 16.09
C PHE A 696 -34.33 -36.55 17.21
N SER A 697 -34.90 -37.72 16.89
CA SER A 697 -35.58 -38.58 17.88
C SER A 697 -34.64 -39.37 18.79
N VAL A 698 -33.33 -39.12 18.73
CA VAL A 698 -32.32 -39.76 19.57
C VAL A 698 -31.62 -38.68 20.37
N ASP A 699 -32.12 -38.42 21.59
CA ASP A 699 -31.41 -37.91 22.77
C ASP A 699 -32.44 -37.47 23.83
N ASP A 700 -33.16 -38.44 24.39
CA ASP A 700 -33.67 -38.39 25.77
C ASP A 700 -33.01 -39.59 26.47
N ASP A 701 -31.75 -39.43 26.88
CA ASP A 701 -31.07 -40.14 27.96
C ASP A 701 -29.87 -39.32 28.47
#